data_AF-A0AAF0XYG7-F1
#
_entry.id   AF-A0AAF0XYG7-F1
#
_cell.length_a   1.000
_cell.length_b   1.000
_cell.length_c   1.000
_cell.angle_alpha   90.00
_cell.angle_beta   90.00
_cell.angle_gamma   90.00
#
_symmetry.space_group_name_H-M   'P 1'
#
loop_
_entity.id
_entity.type
_entity.pdbx_description
1 polymer ?
#
loop_
_entity_poly.entity_id
_entity_poly.type
_entity_poly.pdbx_seq_one_letter_code
_entity_poly.pdbx_strand_id
1 'polypeptide(L)'
;MASIGSPTPVSRSAPDSALTWDVFLSYRGPDTGPNFTGHLYAALHRHGIQTYKDDYKLRMGDDISDALREAIEESKIYIVIFSENYASSPWCLNELVDIVKFKRTKQRLILPVFYKIDPSVVRHVSNGFKKAFKVHQEGYYKNQMQQVDNWRAALKEAANVSGEHVCEKNRVEADVIERIVDDILPRINPKGFDEETVGLEFRVESIIAMLSNQEGSFAHGSVVIVTTRHEDILEDLGVKTEYRHMVNELGPTESLILFKQHAFQLGSKPDSALMELSTDILSLADGLPLALKVFGSVLYTKHEVEEWREFIEELKETPNKNIQDSLLISYKAMDGDPQLKKMFLDIACFFIGWQEERVSEILETYYSYVNVKMNNLKRKCLLTIDDRNILHMHDLLRDMGKEVARNNSPGNPEKYSRLWLSTDIERVLTEENQEVEAIEGIFYVKEEVAGLQIEAIDDIFFGKRKFMSTSGQVPLTTKIFREMKNLRFFHLDGFETPTGSFDKTFRDLRWLCWKSCPLKYFPPELKPVNLGVLVLRGSIMRTLKPSMVFQKLKNLDMAYSSYLITTPDFNMLPCLVTLEFGMCVNLKKVHESIGSLAGLVYLNLGSCVKLASLPKTISSLKTLKYLYLGMCRSLVKIPEDLFRMESLEELDISGVKGLQLQQRQVVLQNMKNKLKQLQEMRNQELEERR
;
A
#
# COMPACT_ATOMS: atom_id res chain seq x y z
N MET A 1 -49.26 -40.96 8.81
CA MET A 1 -47.93 -41.56 8.62
C MET A 1 -47.05 -40.56 7.89
N ALA A 2 -46.06 -40.01 8.62
CA ALA A 2 -44.78 -39.45 8.16
C ALA A 2 -44.34 -38.43 9.21
N SER A 3 -43.47 -38.90 10.12
CA SER A 3 -42.87 -38.13 11.21
C SER A 3 -41.80 -37.21 10.65
N ILE A 4 -41.82 -35.95 11.10
CA ILE A 4 -40.81 -34.94 10.83
C ILE A 4 -39.54 -35.33 11.61
N GLY A 5 -38.43 -35.56 10.90
CA GLY A 5 -37.13 -35.86 11.49
C GLY A 5 -36.44 -34.58 11.94
N SER A 6 -36.04 -34.55 13.21
CA SER A 6 -35.17 -33.53 13.79
C SER A 6 -33.76 -33.60 13.18
N PRO A 7 -33.10 -32.46 12.91
CA PRO A 7 -31.70 -32.47 12.50
C PRO A 7 -30.83 -32.86 13.71
N THR A 8 -29.95 -33.83 13.51
CA THR A 8 -28.90 -34.21 14.45
C THR A 8 -27.94 -33.04 14.68
N PRO A 9 -27.45 -32.82 15.91
CA PRO A 9 -26.41 -31.83 16.15
C PRO A 9 -25.10 -32.33 15.52
N VAL A 10 -24.53 -31.54 14.61
CA VAL A 10 -23.15 -31.73 14.18
C VAL A 10 -22.27 -31.46 15.41
N SER A 11 -21.57 -32.50 15.86
CA SER A 11 -20.55 -32.45 16.90
C SER A 11 -19.56 -31.34 16.59
N ARG A 12 -19.62 -30.23 17.33
CA ARG A 12 -18.49 -29.31 17.44
C ARG A 12 -17.36 -30.08 18.09
N SER A 13 -16.22 -30.16 17.41
CA SER A 13 -14.96 -30.57 18.05
C SER A 13 -14.79 -29.78 19.34
N ALA A 14 -14.44 -30.48 20.42
CA ALA A 14 -14.15 -29.86 21.71
C ALA A 14 -13.15 -28.71 21.54
N PRO A 15 -13.23 -27.64 22.35
CA PRO A 15 -12.21 -26.60 22.37
C PRO A 15 -10.86 -27.27 22.65
N ASP A 16 -9.83 -26.92 21.87
CA ASP A 16 -8.44 -27.23 22.20
C ASP A 16 -8.24 -26.84 23.67
N SER A 17 -7.86 -27.81 24.51
CA SER A 17 -7.43 -27.56 25.89
C SER A 17 -6.45 -26.39 25.90
N ALA A 18 -6.65 -25.41 26.77
CA ALA A 18 -5.91 -24.15 26.82
C ALA A 18 -4.40 -24.37 26.63
N LEU A 19 -3.89 -24.00 25.45
CA LEU A 19 -2.47 -24.10 25.12
C LEU A 19 -1.68 -23.19 26.07
N THR A 20 -0.68 -23.74 26.73
CA THR A 20 0.11 -23.04 27.77
C THR A 20 1.15 -22.10 27.16
N TRP A 21 1.55 -22.31 25.91
CA TRP A 21 2.56 -21.50 25.23
C TRP A 21 2.09 -21.07 23.84
N ASP A 22 2.36 -19.81 23.50
CA ASP A 22 2.12 -19.30 22.15
C ASP A 22 3.25 -19.71 21.20
N VAL A 23 4.49 -19.67 21.67
CA VAL A 23 5.68 -19.96 20.87
C VAL A 23 6.62 -20.92 21.60
N PHE A 24 7.18 -21.89 20.86
CA PHE A 24 8.32 -22.70 21.31
C PHE A 24 9.57 -22.36 20.50
N LEU A 25 10.69 -22.09 21.18
CA LEU A 25 11.99 -21.83 20.54
C LEU A 25 12.87 -23.10 20.53
N SER A 26 13.13 -23.64 19.35
CA SER A 26 14.13 -24.71 19.16
C SER A 26 15.41 -24.13 18.56
N TYR A 27 16.55 -24.30 19.25
CA TYR A 27 17.80 -23.65 18.88
C TYR A 27 19.01 -24.38 19.48
N ARG A 28 20.21 -24.07 18.95
CA ARG A 28 21.46 -24.56 19.54
C ARG A 28 21.98 -23.57 20.58
N GLY A 29 21.85 -23.91 21.85
CA GLY A 29 22.28 -23.09 23.00
C GLY A 29 23.63 -22.39 22.84
N PRO A 30 24.73 -23.11 22.58
CA PRO A 30 26.06 -22.52 22.41
C PRO A 30 26.21 -21.57 21.22
N ASP A 31 25.41 -21.74 20.16
CA ASP A 31 25.56 -20.94 18.94
C ASP A 31 24.79 -19.62 19.06
N THR A 32 23.53 -19.69 19.49
CA THR A 32 22.61 -18.54 19.43
C THR A 32 21.96 -18.15 20.75
N GLY A 33 22.13 -18.94 21.81
CA GLY A 33 21.47 -18.75 23.10
C GLY A 33 21.72 -17.39 23.78
N PRO A 34 22.97 -16.93 23.93
CA PRO A 34 23.28 -15.66 24.59
C PRO A 34 23.15 -14.43 23.68
N ASN A 35 22.92 -14.60 22.38
CA ASN A 35 22.86 -13.52 21.40
C ASN A 35 21.48 -13.48 20.71
N PHE A 36 21.38 -13.88 19.44
CA PHE A 36 20.18 -13.83 18.62
C PHE A 36 18.94 -14.48 19.26
N THR A 37 19.04 -15.71 19.78
CA THR A 37 17.90 -16.35 20.46
C THR A 37 17.53 -15.62 21.76
N GLY A 38 18.52 -15.09 22.48
CA GLY A 38 18.30 -14.28 23.68
C GLY A 38 17.51 -13.01 23.37
N HIS A 39 17.91 -12.29 22.33
CA HIS A 39 17.23 -11.08 21.87
C HIS A 39 15.84 -11.37 21.27
N LEU A 40 15.69 -12.47 20.52
CA LEU A 40 14.40 -12.89 19.98
C LEU A 40 13.42 -13.23 21.09
N TYR A 41 13.86 -13.99 22.10
CA TYR A 41 13.04 -14.31 23.27
C TYR A 41 12.59 -13.05 24.01
N ALA A 42 13.52 -12.12 24.27
CA ALA A 42 13.18 -10.85 24.90
C ALA A 42 12.18 -10.04 24.06
N ALA A 43 12.33 -10.03 22.74
CA ALA A 43 11.40 -9.33 21.85
C ALA A 43 10.00 -9.94 21.83
N LEU A 44 9.89 -11.27 21.75
CA LEU A 44 8.60 -11.97 21.84
C LEU A 44 7.92 -11.68 23.18
N HIS A 45 8.68 -11.72 24.28
CA HIS A 45 8.14 -11.44 25.60
C HIS A 45 7.67 -10.00 25.77
N ARG A 46 8.41 -9.01 25.24
CA ARG A 46 8.00 -7.58 25.20
C ARG A 46 6.68 -7.36 24.48
N HIS A 47 6.31 -8.25 23.55
CA HIS A 47 5.06 -8.20 22.80
C HIS A 47 3.96 -9.09 23.39
N GLY A 48 4.12 -9.53 24.66
CA GLY A 48 3.11 -10.31 25.37
C GLY A 48 2.97 -11.77 24.90
N ILE A 49 3.87 -12.25 24.04
CA ILE A 49 3.81 -13.61 23.49
C ILE A 49 4.39 -14.60 24.51
N GLN A 50 3.57 -15.52 25.02
CA GLN A 50 4.03 -16.53 25.97
C GLN A 50 4.95 -17.52 25.26
N THR A 51 6.26 -17.40 25.51
CA THR A 51 7.29 -18.15 24.78
C THR A 51 8.00 -19.13 25.69
N TYR A 52 8.04 -20.41 25.30
CA TYR A 52 8.90 -21.40 25.93
C TYR A 52 10.31 -21.34 25.35
N LYS A 53 11.29 -21.07 26.21
CA LYS A 53 12.72 -21.10 25.90
C LYS A 53 13.44 -21.98 26.92
N ASP A 54 14.04 -23.06 26.44
CA ASP A 54 14.89 -23.89 27.29
C ASP A 54 16.18 -23.13 27.63
N ASP A 55 16.45 -22.88 28.92
CA ASP A 55 17.69 -22.26 29.40
C ASP A 55 18.60 -23.35 29.98
N TYR A 56 19.57 -23.79 29.18
CA TYR A 56 20.51 -24.87 29.49
C TYR A 56 21.34 -24.68 30.78
N LYS A 57 21.18 -23.55 31.50
CA LYS A 57 21.88 -23.26 32.77
C LYS A 57 21.21 -23.80 34.02
N LEU A 58 19.99 -24.33 33.94
CA LEU A 58 19.33 -24.99 35.05
C LEU A 58 18.81 -26.34 34.57
N ARG A 59 19.39 -27.44 35.08
CA ARG A 59 18.69 -28.64 35.62
C ARG A 59 19.58 -29.89 35.57
N MET A 60 20.06 -30.30 36.74
CA MET A 60 20.48 -31.67 37.04
C MET A 60 19.39 -32.26 37.94
N GLY A 61 18.68 -33.31 37.52
CA GLY A 61 17.90 -34.13 38.46
C GLY A 61 16.56 -34.72 38.02
N ASP A 62 15.87 -34.18 37.00
CA ASP A 62 14.55 -34.69 36.58
C ASP A 62 14.60 -35.37 35.19
N ASP A 63 13.61 -36.22 34.88
CA ASP A 63 13.45 -36.88 33.56
C ASP A 63 13.01 -35.85 32.50
N ILE A 64 13.98 -35.06 32.02
CA ILE A 64 13.86 -33.84 31.19
C ILE A 64 13.13 -34.06 29.85
N SER A 65 12.98 -35.31 29.39
CA SER A 65 12.40 -35.61 28.07
C SER A 65 10.89 -35.37 28.01
N ASP A 66 10.16 -35.54 29.11
CA ASP A 66 8.69 -35.50 29.07
C ASP A 66 8.17 -34.07 29.16
N ALA A 67 8.71 -33.24 30.06
CA ALA A 67 8.32 -31.82 30.18
C ALA A 67 8.66 -30.98 28.94
N LEU A 68 9.78 -31.27 28.27
CA LEU A 68 10.13 -30.61 27.01
C LEU A 68 9.16 -30.99 25.90
N ARG A 69 8.75 -32.26 25.86
CA ARG A 69 7.81 -32.78 24.87
C ARG A 69 6.39 -32.27 25.10
N GLU A 70 5.97 -32.12 26.36
CA GLU A 70 4.74 -31.44 26.75
C GLU A 70 4.76 -29.98 26.29
N ALA A 71 5.85 -29.23 26.53
CA ALA A 71 5.97 -27.85 26.07
C ALA A 71 5.89 -27.72 24.53
N ILE A 72 6.50 -28.66 23.78
CA ILE A 72 6.33 -28.72 22.31
C ILE A 72 4.87 -29.00 21.96
N GLU A 73 4.22 -29.94 22.64
CA GLU A 73 2.84 -30.31 22.35
C GLU A 73 1.82 -29.20 22.64
N GLU A 74 2.09 -28.40 23.67
CA GLU A 74 1.24 -27.30 24.17
C GLU A 74 1.52 -25.94 23.51
N SER A 75 2.40 -25.90 22.50
CA SER A 75 2.75 -24.67 21.79
C SER A 75 1.96 -24.47 20.49
N LYS A 76 1.55 -23.22 20.20
CA LYS A 76 0.83 -22.87 18.95
C LYS A 76 1.75 -22.76 17.73
N ILE A 77 2.94 -22.16 17.91
CA ILE A 77 3.89 -21.86 16.84
C ILE A 77 5.29 -22.35 17.24
N TYR A 78 6.02 -22.94 16.29
CA TYR A 78 7.40 -23.40 16.49
C TYR A 78 8.37 -22.52 15.71
N ILE A 79 9.31 -21.85 16.39
CA ILE A 79 10.42 -21.16 15.74
C ILE A 79 11.67 -22.04 15.84
N VAL A 80 12.20 -22.45 14.69
CA VAL A 80 13.37 -23.33 14.61
C VAL A 80 14.56 -22.55 14.08
N ILE A 81 15.56 -22.30 14.93
CA ILE A 81 16.73 -21.47 14.61
C ILE A 81 17.88 -22.38 14.20
N PHE A 82 18.04 -22.57 12.89
CA PHE A 82 19.13 -23.33 12.31
C PHE A 82 20.43 -22.53 12.33
N SER A 83 21.41 -23.02 13.08
CA SER A 83 22.79 -22.52 13.15
C SER A 83 23.79 -23.56 12.63
N GLU A 84 25.06 -23.20 12.51
CA GLU A 84 26.12 -24.08 11.98
C GLU A 84 26.23 -25.42 12.72
N ASN A 85 26.10 -25.44 14.05
CA ASN A 85 26.24 -26.64 14.88
C ASN A 85 24.90 -27.20 15.36
N TYR A 86 23.76 -26.79 14.80
CA TYR A 86 22.45 -27.28 15.22
C TYR A 86 22.36 -28.82 15.18
N ALA A 87 22.77 -29.42 14.07
CA ALA A 87 22.73 -30.89 13.91
C ALA A 87 23.76 -31.65 14.75
N SER A 88 24.69 -30.98 15.44
CA SER A 88 25.61 -31.67 16.35
C SER A 88 24.93 -32.11 17.64
N SER A 89 23.75 -31.57 17.95
CA SER A 89 22.99 -31.89 19.16
C SER A 89 21.88 -32.90 18.85
N PRO A 90 21.92 -34.12 19.42
CA PRO A 90 20.81 -35.07 19.30
C PRO A 90 19.49 -34.53 19.86
N TRP A 91 19.56 -33.66 20.88
CA TRP A 91 18.40 -33.01 21.50
C TRP A 91 17.68 -32.10 20.52
N CYS A 92 18.40 -31.18 19.84
CA CYS A 92 17.81 -30.30 18.83
C CYS A 92 17.22 -31.08 17.64
N LEU A 93 17.79 -32.25 17.31
CA LEU A 93 17.28 -33.13 16.27
C LEU A 93 16.04 -33.91 16.71
N ASN A 94 15.96 -34.34 17.97
CA ASN A 94 14.78 -34.99 18.54
C ASN A 94 13.61 -34.01 18.68
N GLU A 95 13.85 -32.79 19.20
CA GLU A 95 12.86 -31.70 19.22
C GLU A 95 12.26 -31.46 17.84
N LEU A 96 13.12 -31.39 16.80
CA LEU A 96 12.67 -31.14 15.44
C LEU A 96 11.78 -32.27 14.89
N VAL A 97 12.04 -33.52 15.28
CA VAL A 97 11.18 -34.65 14.91
C VAL A 97 9.80 -34.50 15.55
N ASP A 98 9.73 -34.12 16.82
CA ASP A 98 8.46 -33.89 17.51
C ASP A 98 7.72 -32.67 16.94
N ILE A 99 8.41 -31.57 16.66
CA ILE A 99 7.86 -30.38 16.01
C ILE A 99 7.24 -30.73 14.65
N VAL A 100 7.96 -31.46 13.80
CA VAL A 100 7.45 -31.88 12.48
C VAL A 100 6.27 -32.84 12.62
N LYS A 101 6.28 -33.71 13.63
CA LYS A 101 5.14 -34.58 13.95
C LYS A 101 3.90 -33.74 14.33
N PHE A 102 4.02 -32.78 15.25
CA PHE A 102 2.89 -31.97 15.70
C PHE A 102 2.41 -30.95 14.68
N LYS A 103 3.29 -30.44 13.81
CA LYS A 103 2.87 -29.71 12.60
C LYS A 103 1.86 -30.53 11.79
N ARG A 104 2.15 -31.81 11.56
CA ARG A 104 1.29 -32.69 10.74
C ARG A 104 0.01 -33.09 11.46
N THR A 105 0.10 -33.44 12.76
CA THR A 105 -1.05 -33.99 13.49
C THR A 105 -1.98 -32.93 14.08
N LYS A 106 -1.46 -31.74 14.45
CA LYS A 106 -2.22 -30.64 15.08
C LYS A 106 -2.31 -29.37 14.21
N GLN A 107 -1.87 -29.42 12.95
CA GLN A 107 -1.86 -28.29 12.00
C GLN A 107 -1.16 -27.02 12.52
N ARG A 108 -0.13 -27.19 13.36
CA ARG A 108 0.65 -26.10 13.96
C ARG A 108 1.64 -25.51 12.95
N LEU A 109 2.02 -24.26 13.15
CA LEU A 109 2.93 -23.55 12.26
C LEU A 109 4.41 -23.78 12.65
N ILE A 110 5.28 -23.97 11.65
CA ILE A 110 6.74 -23.90 11.81
C ILE A 110 7.27 -22.67 11.08
N LEU A 111 8.06 -21.84 11.76
CA LEU A 111 8.83 -20.74 11.19
C LEU A 111 10.33 -21.04 11.29
N PRO A 112 10.99 -21.46 10.20
CA PRO A 112 12.44 -21.68 10.22
C PRO A 112 13.20 -20.36 10.15
N VAL A 113 14.27 -20.21 10.94
CA VAL A 113 15.19 -19.09 10.92
C VAL A 113 16.59 -19.62 10.60
N PHE A 114 17.17 -19.18 9.49
CA PHE A 114 18.50 -19.60 9.05
C PHE A 114 19.56 -18.61 9.54
N TYR A 115 20.16 -18.90 10.69
CA TYR A 115 21.13 -18.03 11.35
C TYR A 115 22.55 -18.25 10.82
N LYS A 116 23.04 -17.32 10.00
CA LYS A 116 24.38 -17.32 9.37
C LYS A 116 24.69 -18.62 8.60
N ILE A 117 23.64 -19.27 8.10
CA ILE A 117 23.71 -20.51 7.33
C ILE A 117 22.79 -20.42 6.11
N ASP A 118 23.18 -21.06 5.01
CA ASP A 118 22.33 -21.17 3.82
C ASP A 118 21.30 -22.31 4.00
N PRO A 119 20.00 -22.11 3.70
CA PRO A 119 18.98 -23.15 3.84
C PRO A 119 19.28 -24.45 3.09
N SER A 120 20.01 -24.38 1.98
CA SER A 120 20.42 -25.56 1.22
C SER A 120 21.35 -26.48 2.02
N VAL A 121 22.10 -25.92 2.98
CA VAL A 121 22.96 -26.70 3.89
C VAL A 121 22.12 -27.61 4.78
N VAL A 122 21.02 -27.07 5.32
CA VAL A 122 20.07 -27.81 6.15
C VAL A 122 19.26 -28.80 5.32
N ARG A 123 18.69 -28.35 4.18
CA ARG A 123 17.83 -29.16 3.31
C ARG A 123 18.54 -30.38 2.72
N HIS A 124 19.81 -30.24 2.33
CA HIS A 124 20.60 -31.30 1.72
C HIS A 124 21.57 -31.97 2.69
N VAL A 125 21.52 -31.61 3.99
CA VAL A 125 22.41 -32.14 5.05
C VAL A 125 23.86 -32.11 4.58
N SER A 126 24.33 -30.94 4.16
CA SER A 126 25.69 -30.74 3.63
C SER A 126 26.59 -30.01 4.64
N ASN A 127 27.88 -29.82 4.33
CA ASN A 127 28.85 -29.12 5.17
C ASN A 127 28.87 -29.60 6.64
N GLY A 128 28.74 -28.67 7.61
CA GLY A 128 28.77 -28.96 9.05
C GLY A 128 27.72 -30.00 9.48
N PHE A 129 26.54 -29.98 8.86
CA PHE A 129 25.48 -30.95 9.12
C PHE A 129 25.89 -32.35 8.66
N LYS A 130 26.56 -32.48 7.51
CA LYS A 130 27.10 -33.77 7.05
C LYS A 130 28.11 -34.36 8.03
N LYS A 131 29.00 -33.52 8.58
CA LYS A 131 29.99 -33.93 9.58
C LYS A 131 29.31 -34.39 10.87
N ALA A 132 28.31 -33.65 11.35
CA ALA A 132 27.54 -34.00 12.54
C ALA A 132 26.80 -35.35 12.39
N PHE A 133 26.15 -35.56 11.24
CA PHE A 133 25.48 -36.84 10.97
C PHE A 133 26.44 -38.02 10.91
N LYS A 134 27.66 -37.83 10.36
CA LYS A 134 28.69 -38.87 10.38
C LYS A 134 29.07 -39.26 11.81
N VAL A 135 29.24 -38.28 12.70
CA VAL A 135 29.52 -38.53 14.12
C VAL A 135 28.39 -39.31 14.80
N HIS A 136 27.13 -38.96 14.56
CA HIS A 136 26.00 -39.69 15.13
C HIS A 136 25.90 -41.13 14.61
N GLN A 137 26.14 -41.33 13.31
CA GLN A 137 26.10 -42.64 12.64
C GLN A 137 27.25 -43.56 13.06
N GLU A 138 28.41 -43.01 13.43
CA GLU A 138 29.58 -43.79 13.84
C GLU A 138 29.67 -43.93 15.38
N GLY A 139 28.95 -43.09 16.13
CA GLY A 139 28.93 -43.05 17.59
C GLY A 139 27.72 -43.74 18.22
N TYR A 140 27.09 -43.07 19.20
CA TYR A 140 26.02 -43.63 20.05
C TYR A 140 24.80 -44.14 19.25
N TYR A 141 24.51 -43.56 18.08
CA TYR A 141 23.36 -43.92 17.24
C TYR A 141 23.69 -44.89 16.10
N LYS A 142 24.86 -45.51 16.10
CA LYS A 142 25.31 -46.47 15.07
C LYS A 142 24.31 -47.62 14.81
N ASN A 143 23.59 -48.05 15.85
CA ASN A 143 22.59 -49.12 15.75
C ASN A 143 21.15 -48.59 15.69
N GLN A 144 20.95 -47.27 15.55
CA GLN A 144 19.64 -46.61 15.51
C GLN A 144 19.45 -45.82 14.19
N MET A 145 19.76 -46.48 13.07
CA MET A 145 19.70 -45.85 11.73
C MET A 145 18.32 -45.27 11.40
N GLN A 146 17.25 -45.90 11.89
CA GLN A 146 15.88 -45.37 11.73
C GLN A 146 15.72 -43.98 12.36
N GLN A 147 16.34 -43.73 13.52
CA GLN A 147 16.29 -42.42 14.18
C GLN A 147 17.07 -41.37 13.39
N VAL A 148 18.24 -41.76 12.84
CA VAL A 148 19.04 -40.90 11.98
C VAL A 148 18.28 -40.53 10.70
N ASP A 149 17.53 -41.47 10.12
CA ASP A 149 16.70 -41.21 8.94
C ASP A 149 15.51 -40.29 9.27
N ASN A 150 14.89 -40.46 10.45
CA ASN A 150 13.86 -39.55 10.95
C ASN A 150 14.40 -38.12 11.09
N TRP A 151 15.62 -37.95 11.61
CA TRP A 151 16.26 -36.64 11.70
C TRP A 151 16.50 -36.01 10.32
N ARG A 152 16.97 -36.79 9.33
CA ARG A 152 17.16 -36.29 7.95
C ARG A 152 15.82 -35.84 7.34
N ALA A 153 14.77 -36.61 7.56
CA ALA A 153 13.43 -36.29 7.06
C ALA A 153 12.89 -35.00 7.70
N ALA A 154 13.02 -34.85 9.03
CA ALA A 154 12.56 -33.68 9.76
C ALA A 154 13.30 -32.39 9.34
N LEU A 155 14.63 -32.45 9.18
CA LEU A 155 15.44 -31.34 8.67
C LEU A 155 15.02 -30.92 7.27
N LYS A 156 14.82 -31.88 6.37
CA LYS A 156 14.39 -31.60 4.99
C LYS A 156 13.03 -30.94 4.96
N GLU A 157 12.09 -31.38 5.78
CA GLU A 157 10.75 -30.82 5.83
C GLU A 157 10.70 -29.42 6.43
N ALA A 158 11.37 -29.21 7.58
CA ALA A 158 11.42 -27.89 8.21
C ALA A 158 12.15 -26.87 7.31
N ALA A 159 13.25 -27.26 6.66
CA ALA A 159 14.00 -26.39 5.74
C ALA A 159 13.32 -26.17 4.37
N ASN A 160 12.21 -26.86 4.08
CA ASN A 160 11.39 -26.62 2.89
C ASN A 160 10.28 -25.58 3.13
N VAL A 161 10.06 -25.16 4.38
CA VAL A 161 9.15 -24.06 4.71
C VAL A 161 9.87 -22.74 4.45
N SER A 162 9.16 -21.75 3.91
CA SER A 162 9.68 -20.38 3.78
C SER A 162 9.93 -19.80 5.17
N GLY A 163 11.07 -19.14 5.37
CA GLY A 163 11.45 -18.60 6.66
C GLY A 163 12.46 -17.47 6.58
N GLU A 164 12.88 -16.96 7.72
CA GLU A 164 13.74 -15.78 7.84
C GLU A 164 15.23 -16.13 7.71
N HIS A 165 16.01 -15.20 7.17
CA HIS A 165 17.44 -15.37 6.96
C HIS A 165 18.23 -14.31 7.72
N VAL A 166 19.14 -14.74 8.60
CA VAL A 166 20.08 -13.85 9.27
C VAL A 166 21.43 -13.99 8.59
N CYS A 167 21.82 -13.02 7.78
CA CYS A 167 23.09 -13.02 7.06
C CYS A 167 23.80 -11.67 7.20
N GLU A 168 25.11 -11.64 6.97
CA GLU A 168 25.95 -10.43 7.10
C GLU A 168 25.53 -9.25 6.18
N LYS A 169 24.66 -9.49 5.19
CA LYS A 169 24.12 -8.45 4.29
C LYS A 169 22.92 -7.72 4.89
N ASN A 170 22.24 -8.30 5.89
CA ASN A 170 21.17 -7.64 6.63
C ASN A 170 21.85 -6.81 7.73
N ARG A 171 21.82 -5.48 7.62
CA ARG A 171 22.70 -4.61 8.40
C ARG A 171 22.42 -4.61 9.92
N VAL A 172 21.33 -5.21 10.40
CA VAL A 172 21.02 -5.33 11.85
C VAL A 172 20.24 -6.63 12.14
N GLU A 173 20.70 -7.45 13.11
CA GLU A 173 19.98 -8.66 13.56
C GLU A 173 18.61 -8.34 14.19
N ALA A 174 18.49 -7.14 14.79
CA ALA A 174 17.24 -6.63 15.38
C ALA A 174 16.09 -6.55 14.36
N ASP A 175 16.37 -6.12 13.12
CA ASP A 175 15.32 -6.03 12.08
C ASP A 175 14.72 -7.41 11.75
N VAL A 176 15.52 -8.47 11.84
CA VAL A 176 15.03 -9.84 11.63
C VAL A 176 14.15 -10.26 12.81
N ILE A 177 14.53 -9.88 14.03
CA ILE A 177 13.77 -10.18 15.24
C ILE A 177 12.41 -9.49 15.21
N GLU A 178 12.35 -8.19 14.89
CA GLU A 178 11.07 -7.46 14.80
C GLU A 178 10.18 -8.05 13.69
N ARG A 179 10.74 -8.41 12.52
CA ARG A 179 9.95 -9.11 11.48
C ARG A 179 9.39 -10.46 11.93
N ILE A 180 10.15 -11.23 12.71
CA ILE A 180 9.67 -12.50 13.26
C ILE A 180 8.50 -12.25 14.22
N VAL A 181 8.60 -11.21 15.06
CA VAL A 181 7.53 -10.83 16.00
C VAL A 181 6.27 -10.36 15.25
N ASP A 182 6.43 -9.49 14.26
CA ASP A 182 5.34 -8.99 13.40
C ASP A 182 4.61 -10.10 12.63
N ASP A 183 5.34 -11.14 12.18
CA ASP A 183 4.75 -12.28 11.47
C ASP A 183 3.96 -13.22 12.40
N ILE A 184 4.30 -13.22 13.70
CA ILE A 184 3.75 -14.14 14.70
C ILE A 184 2.54 -13.53 15.43
N LEU A 185 2.58 -12.22 15.73
CA LEU A 185 1.53 -11.49 16.46
C LEU A 185 0.10 -11.75 15.92
N PRO A 186 -0.18 -11.53 14.62
CA PRO A 186 -1.52 -11.74 14.06
C PRO A 186 -1.99 -13.19 14.09
N ARG A 187 -1.07 -14.15 14.22
CA ARG A 187 -1.35 -15.59 14.20
C ARG A 187 -1.72 -16.14 15.57
N ILE A 188 -1.41 -15.41 16.65
CA ILE A 188 -1.71 -15.82 18.02
C ILE A 188 -3.09 -15.28 18.46
N ASN A 189 -3.52 -14.12 17.95
CA ASN A 189 -4.73 -13.44 18.40
C ASN A 189 -5.74 -13.14 17.26
N PRO A 190 -6.49 -14.14 16.76
CA PRO A 190 -7.46 -13.94 15.68
C PRO A 190 -8.84 -13.47 16.19
N LYS A 191 -9.06 -12.14 16.14
CA LYS A 191 -10.31 -11.34 16.09
C LYS A 191 -11.04 -10.91 17.38
N GLY A 192 -11.46 -9.64 17.36
CA GLY A 192 -12.76 -9.19 17.90
C GLY A 192 -12.95 -7.67 18.03
N PHE A 193 -13.24 -6.94 16.94
CA PHE A 193 -13.95 -5.65 17.00
C PHE A 193 -14.93 -5.51 15.81
N ASP A 194 -16.05 -4.84 16.09
CA ASP A 194 -17.27 -4.75 15.28
C ASP A 194 -17.12 -3.81 14.06
N GLU A 195 -17.99 -4.02 13.07
CA GLU A 195 -17.95 -3.57 11.66
C GLU A 195 -18.02 -2.05 11.35
N GLU A 196 -17.70 -1.12 12.26
CA GLU A 196 -17.83 0.33 12.00
C GLU A 196 -16.55 1.17 12.07
N THR A 197 -15.41 0.56 12.36
CA THR A 197 -14.10 1.25 12.27
C THR A 197 -13.20 0.53 11.27
N VAL A 198 -12.65 1.28 10.31
CA VAL A 198 -11.76 0.75 9.27
C VAL A 198 -10.40 1.44 9.40
N GLY A 199 -9.37 0.68 9.76
CA GLY A 199 -7.96 1.07 9.65
C GLY A 199 -7.31 1.61 10.93
N LEU A 200 -8.00 1.54 12.06
CA LEU A 200 -7.47 1.92 13.38
C LEU A 200 -7.24 0.73 14.30
N GLU A 201 -7.88 -0.40 14.03
CA GLU A 201 -7.99 -1.57 14.91
C GLU A 201 -6.60 -2.09 15.33
N PHE A 202 -5.67 -2.28 14.38
CA PHE A 202 -4.30 -2.72 14.69
C PHE A 202 -3.46 -1.69 15.46
N ARG A 203 -3.68 -0.39 15.21
CA ARG A 203 -2.97 0.68 15.95
C ARG A 203 -3.48 0.79 17.36
N VAL A 204 -4.80 0.64 17.54
CA VAL A 204 -5.46 0.64 18.84
C VAL A 204 -5.01 -0.59 19.64
N GLU A 205 -4.99 -1.79 19.05
CA GLU A 205 -4.47 -3.00 19.70
C GLU A 205 -2.98 -2.87 20.07
N SER A 206 -2.15 -2.31 19.18
CA SER A 206 -0.73 -2.05 19.45
C SER A 206 -0.53 -1.04 20.59
N ILE A 207 -1.31 0.05 20.60
CA ILE A 207 -1.30 1.06 21.68
C ILE A 207 -1.82 0.46 22.99
N ILE A 208 -2.90 -0.32 22.96
CA ILE A 208 -3.43 -1.05 24.12
C ILE A 208 -2.37 -2.00 24.67
N ALA A 209 -1.70 -2.79 23.83
CA ALA A 209 -0.63 -3.69 24.25
C ALA A 209 0.57 -2.94 24.87
N MET A 210 0.96 -1.79 24.29
CA MET A 210 2.01 -0.93 24.85
C MET A 210 1.64 -0.31 26.20
N LEU A 211 0.35 0.00 26.41
CA LEU A 211 -0.17 0.61 27.65
C LEU A 211 -0.51 -0.43 28.73
N SER A 212 -0.82 -1.68 28.35
CA SER A 212 -1.27 -2.75 29.26
C SER A 212 -0.12 -3.58 29.84
N ASN A 213 1.07 -3.54 29.23
CA ASN A 213 2.26 -4.20 29.77
C ASN A 213 2.80 -3.42 30.98
N GLN A 214 2.56 -3.93 32.20
CA GLN A 214 3.06 -3.35 33.46
C GLN A 214 4.60 -3.41 33.63
N GLU A 215 5.33 -3.97 32.67
CA GLU A 215 6.79 -3.93 32.62
C GLU A 215 7.31 -3.30 31.31
N GLY A 216 7.40 -1.96 31.30
CA GLY A 216 8.55 -1.27 30.71
C GLY A 216 8.52 -0.82 29.23
N SER A 217 7.43 -0.26 28.69
CA SER A 217 7.47 0.39 27.36
C SER A 217 7.83 1.89 27.42
N PHE A 218 7.52 2.57 28.53
CA PHE A 218 7.78 4.00 28.70
C PHE A 218 8.64 4.25 29.95
N ALA A 219 9.65 5.11 29.82
CA ALA A 219 10.45 5.54 30.97
C ALA A 219 9.56 6.25 32.00
N HIS A 220 9.92 6.14 33.28
CA HIS A 220 9.20 6.82 34.35
C HIS A 220 9.10 8.33 34.06
N GLY A 221 7.87 8.87 34.09
CA GLY A 221 7.56 10.27 33.75
C GLY A 221 7.13 10.52 32.30
N SER A 222 7.08 9.50 31.45
CA SER A 222 6.51 9.64 30.09
C SER A 222 5.00 9.87 30.14
N VAL A 223 4.48 10.67 29.19
CA VAL A 223 3.05 10.95 29.04
C VAL A 223 2.60 10.51 27.65
N VAL A 224 1.51 9.74 27.59
CA VAL A 224 0.85 9.32 26.35
C VAL A 224 -0.48 10.06 26.25
N ILE A 225 -0.73 10.73 25.12
CA ILE A 225 -2.01 11.40 24.84
C ILE A 225 -2.76 10.55 23.82
N VAL A 226 -3.95 10.09 24.18
CA VAL A 226 -4.84 9.34 23.30
C VAL A 226 -6.03 10.22 22.94
N THR A 227 -6.29 10.41 21.65
CA THR A 227 -7.48 11.10 21.15
C THR A 227 -8.40 10.08 20.49
N THR A 228 -9.66 10.00 20.94
CA THR A 228 -10.66 9.06 20.43
C THR A 228 -12.02 9.75 20.35
N ARG A 229 -12.91 9.24 19.49
CA ARG A 229 -14.32 9.65 19.44
C ARG A 229 -15.23 8.74 20.28
N HIS A 230 -14.71 7.61 20.75
CA HIS A 230 -15.46 6.62 21.52
C HIS A 230 -14.86 6.50 22.92
N GLU A 231 -15.70 6.69 23.93
CA GLU A 231 -15.30 6.73 25.34
C GLU A 231 -14.96 5.34 25.89
N ASP A 232 -15.61 4.30 25.40
CA ASP A 232 -15.35 2.88 25.68
C ASP A 232 -13.88 2.51 25.49
N ILE A 233 -13.22 3.04 24.45
CA ILE A 233 -11.78 2.83 24.21
C ILE A 233 -10.93 3.33 25.39
N LEU A 234 -11.34 4.42 26.07
CA LEU A 234 -10.62 4.94 27.25
C LEU A 234 -10.85 4.06 28.49
N GLU A 235 -11.99 3.36 28.55
CA GLU A 235 -12.29 2.37 29.58
C GLU A 235 -11.45 1.11 29.40
N ASP A 236 -11.40 0.59 28.16
CA ASP A 236 -10.59 -0.57 27.80
C ASP A 236 -9.10 -0.32 28.05
N LEU A 237 -8.64 0.91 27.82
CA LEU A 237 -7.27 1.34 28.12
C LEU A 237 -6.98 1.57 29.61
N GLY A 238 -7.99 1.47 30.49
CA GLY A 238 -7.84 1.70 31.92
C GLY A 238 -7.45 3.14 32.28
N VAL A 239 -7.75 4.11 31.42
CA VAL A 239 -7.44 5.53 31.68
C VAL A 239 -8.31 6.01 32.84
N LYS A 240 -7.69 6.47 33.93
CA LYS A 240 -8.44 7.01 35.08
C LYS A 240 -9.23 8.25 34.69
N THR A 241 -10.42 8.41 35.27
CA THR A 241 -11.35 9.51 34.97
C THR A 241 -10.73 10.90 35.14
N GLU A 242 -9.82 11.08 36.11
CA GLU A 242 -9.08 12.34 36.34
C GLU A 242 -8.17 12.77 35.16
N TYR A 243 -7.79 11.84 34.28
CA TYR A 243 -6.98 12.12 33.09
C TYR A 243 -7.79 12.12 31.78
N ARG A 244 -9.10 11.85 31.86
CA ARG A 244 -9.99 11.93 30.69
C ARG A 244 -10.41 13.37 30.49
N HIS A 245 -10.22 13.87 29.28
CA HIS A 245 -10.62 15.23 28.92
C HIS A 245 -11.55 15.19 27.70
N MET A 246 -12.82 15.52 27.91
CA MET A 246 -13.74 15.79 26.81
C MET A 246 -13.40 17.17 26.24
N VAL A 247 -13.04 17.22 24.96
CA VAL A 247 -12.82 18.50 24.27
C VAL A 247 -14.19 19.11 23.99
N ASN A 248 -14.50 20.20 24.69
CA ASN A 248 -15.77 20.90 24.54
C ASN A 248 -15.81 21.72 23.24
N GLU A 249 -17.02 22.06 22.82
CA GLU A 249 -17.28 23.01 21.76
C GLU A 249 -16.70 24.40 22.11
N LEU A 250 -16.44 25.20 21.07
CA LEU A 250 -15.96 26.56 21.26
C LEU A 250 -17.07 27.43 21.85
N GLY A 251 -16.69 28.25 22.84
CA GLY A 251 -17.57 29.29 23.36
C GLY A 251 -17.97 30.30 22.28
N PRO A 252 -19.01 31.12 22.50
CA PRO A 252 -19.49 32.08 21.51
C PRO A 252 -18.41 33.07 21.04
N THR A 253 -17.52 33.47 21.94
CA THR A 253 -16.44 34.43 21.65
C THR A 253 -15.38 33.80 20.74
N GLU A 254 -14.88 32.62 21.10
CA GLU A 254 -13.90 31.87 20.33
C GLU A 254 -14.47 31.47 18.97
N SER A 255 -15.73 31.03 18.93
CA SER A 255 -16.43 30.69 17.70
C SER A 255 -16.52 31.87 16.74
N LEU A 256 -16.88 33.05 17.25
CA LEU A 256 -16.92 34.27 16.46
C LEU A 256 -15.54 34.68 15.93
N ILE A 257 -14.49 34.55 16.75
CA ILE A 257 -13.11 34.83 16.33
C ILE A 257 -12.71 33.89 15.19
N LEU A 258 -12.93 32.59 15.37
CA LEU A 258 -12.56 31.58 14.38
C LEU A 258 -13.35 31.76 13.08
N PHE A 259 -14.67 31.93 13.17
CA PHE A 259 -15.50 32.19 12.00
C PHE A 259 -15.04 33.43 11.23
N LYS A 260 -14.79 34.55 11.94
CA LYS A 260 -14.33 35.79 11.30
C LYS A 260 -13.01 35.64 10.54
N GLN A 261 -12.08 34.84 11.07
CA GLN A 261 -10.80 34.57 10.41
C GLN A 261 -10.97 33.89 9.05
N HIS A 262 -12.05 33.11 8.87
CA HIS A 262 -12.32 32.37 7.64
C HIS A 262 -13.37 33.04 6.75
N ALA A 263 -14.28 33.83 7.31
CA ALA A 263 -15.39 34.49 6.60
C ALA A 263 -15.05 35.86 6.04
N PHE A 264 -14.05 36.55 6.60
CA PHE A 264 -13.70 37.92 6.23
C PHE A 264 -12.22 38.08 5.95
N GLN A 265 -11.88 39.07 5.13
CA GLN A 265 -10.48 39.39 4.85
C GLN A 265 -9.80 39.94 6.13
N LEU A 266 -8.56 39.53 6.39
CA LEU A 266 -7.81 39.93 7.58
C LEU A 266 -7.73 41.47 7.68
N GLY A 267 -8.20 42.04 8.80
CA GLY A 267 -8.21 43.48 9.04
C GLY A 267 -9.41 44.25 8.47
N SER A 268 -10.34 43.58 7.77
CA SER A 268 -11.60 44.20 7.34
C SER A 268 -12.57 44.40 8.52
N LYS A 269 -13.39 45.46 8.47
CA LYS A 269 -14.56 45.65 9.34
C LYS A 269 -15.80 45.17 8.57
N PRO A 270 -16.42 44.05 8.94
CA PRO A 270 -17.61 43.56 8.26
C PRO A 270 -18.78 44.53 8.43
N ASP A 271 -19.65 44.60 7.43
CA ASP A 271 -20.91 45.34 7.49
C ASP A 271 -21.80 44.82 8.64
N SER A 272 -22.61 45.69 9.25
CA SER A 272 -23.51 45.32 10.35
C SER A 272 -24.49 44.22 9.95
N ALA A 273 -24.98 44.23 8.70
CA ALA A 273 -25.88 43.20 8.20
C ALA A 273 -25.21 41.80 8.15
N LEU A 274 -23.95 41.73 7.70
CA LEU A 274 -23.19 40.47 7.69
C LEU A 274 -22.83 40.01 9.11
N MET A 275 -22.61 40.96 10.02
CA MET A 275 -22.40 40.65 11.44
C MET A 275 -23.63 40.06 12.11
N GLU A 276 -24.84 40.51 11.76
CA GLU A 276 -26.09 39.89 12.22
C GLU A 276 -26.22 38.46 11.69
N LEU A 277 -26.06 38.25 10.39
CA LEU A 277 -26.10 36.90 9.78
C LEU A 277 -25.01 35.96 10.32
N SER A 278 -23.86 36.50 10.75
CA SER A 278 -22.81 35.71 11.39
C SER A 278 -23.33 35.06 12.69
N THR A 279 -24.23 35.71 13.42
CA THR A 279 -24.77 35.12 14.66
C THR A 279 -25.65 33.90 14.39
N ASP A 280 -26.43 33.90 13.31
CA ASP A 280 -27.20 32.73 12.86
C ASP A 280 -26.26 31.57 12.49
N ILE A 281 -25.19 31.84 11.75
CA ILE A 281 -24.18 30.83 11.39
C ILE A 281 -23.50 30.24 12.63
N LEU A 282 -23.14 31.07 13.60
CA LEU A 282 -22.53 30.59 14.85
C LEU A 282 -23.48 29.67 15.62
N SER A 283 -24.77 29.99 15.65
CA SER A 283 -25.80 29.14 16.26
C SER A 283 -25.97 27.82 15.51
N LEU A 284 -25.85 27.83 14.17
CA LEU A 284 -26.01 26.63 13.33
C LEU A 284 -24.77 25.74 13.36
N ALA A 285 -23.58 26.31 13.54
CA ALA A 285 -22.33 25.58 13.68
C ALA A 285 -22.13 24.99 15.08
N ASP A 286 -22.91 25.44 16.07
CA ASP A 286 -22.95 24.94 17.46
C ASP A 286 -21.55 24.82 18.11
N GLY A 287 -20.69 25.81 17.88
CA GLY A 287 -19.33 25.85 18.43
C GLY A 287 -18.34 24.83 17.84
N LEU A 288 -18.71 24.09 16.80
CA LEU A 288 -17.86 23.08 16.17
C LEU A 288 -16.78 23.75 15.29
N PRO A 289 -15.47 23.62 15.62
CA PRO A 289 -14.41 24.36 14.92
C PRO A 289 -14.37 24.09 13.41
N LEU A 290 -14.62 22.85 12.99
CA LEU A 290 -14.62 22.48 11.57
C LEU A 290 -15.75 23.15 10.82
N ALA A 291 -16.97 23.11 11.35
CA ALA A 291 -18.14 23.73 10.73
C ALA A 291 -17.93 25.24 10.59
N LEU A 292 -17.45 25.90 11.65
CA LEU A 292 -17.13 27.34 11.64
C LEU A 292 -16.12 27.71 10.55
N LYS A 293 -15.03 26.94 10.41
CA LYS A 293 -14.01 27.15 9.36
C LYS A 293 -14.59 26.97 7.97
N VAL A 294 -15.29 25.86 7.73
CA VAL A 294 -15.84 25.53 6.41
C VAL A 294 -16.91 26.55 6.02
N PHE A 295 -17.90 26.82 6.87
CA PHE A 295 -18.96 27.79 6.59
C PHE A 295 -18.39 29.19 6.36
N GLY A 296 -17.47 29.64 7.22
CA GLY A 296 -16.79 30.91 7.02
C GLY A 296 -16.12 30.98 5.65
N SER A 297 -15.32 29.95 5.30
CA SER A 297 -14.61 29.92 4.03
C SER A 297 -15.51 29.82 2.79
N VAL A 298 -16.68 29.16 2.89
CA VAL A 298 -17.69 29.13 1.83
C VAL A 298 -18.32 30.51 1.67
N LEU A 299 -18.71 31.15 2.76
CA LEU A 299 -19.32 32.47 2.78
C LEU A 299 -18.34 33.58 2.36
N TYR A 300 -17.04 33.40 2.59
CA TYR A 300 -16.00 34.28 2.05
C TYR A 300 -15.97 34.31 0.51
N THR A 301 -16.46 33.26 -0.14
CA THR A 301 -16.60 33.22 -1.61
C THR A 301 -17.89 33.86 -2.12
N LYS A 302 -18.76 34.36 -1.23
CA LYS A 302 -20.03 35.00 -1.55
C LYS A 302 -19.88 36.52 -1.47
N HIS A 303 -20.48 37.24 -2.41
CA HIS A 303 -20.28 38.68 -2.56
C HIS A 303 -21.52 39.49 -2.17
N GLU A 304 -22.70 38.86 -2.14
CA GLU A 304 -23.97 39.50 -1.79
C GLU A 304 -24.52 38.98 -0.45
N VAL A 305 -25.26 39.83 0.26
CA VAL A 305 -25.89 39.50 1.55
C VAL A 305 -26.99 38.45 1.36
N GLU A 306 -27.65 38.48 0.21
CA GLU A 306 -28.69 37.55 -0.21
C GLU A 306 -28.14 36.12 -0.34
N GLU A 307 -26.93 35.94 -0.90
CA GLU A 307 -26.26 34.63 -0.96
C GLU A 307 -25.94 34.07 0.44
N TRP A 308 -25.65 34.95 1.41
CA TRP A 308 -25.48 34.53 2.81
C TRP A 308 -26.81 34.07 3.41
N ARG A 309 -27.91 34.79 3.14
CA ARG A 309 -29.25 34.41 3.61
C ARG A 309 -29.69 33.07 3.02
N GLU A 310 -29.50 32.85 1.72
CA GLU A 310 -29.81 31.58 1.05
C GLU A 310 -29.06 30.42 1.70
N PHE A 311 -27.75 30.57 1.93
CA PHE A 311 -26.94 29.54 2.60
C PHE A 311 -27.40 29.25 4.03
N ILE A 312 -27.84 30.27 4.77
CA ILE A 312 -28.38 30.12 6.13
C ILE A 312 -29.72 29.39 6.12
N GLU A 313 -30.61 29.69 5.18
CA GLU A 313 -31.89 28.99 5.06
C GLU A 313 -31.68 27.51 4.68
N GLU A 314 -30.74 27.21 3.79
CA GLU A 314 -30.34 25.82 3.50
C GLU A 314 -29.82 25.08 4.75
N LEU A 315 -29.08 25.75 5.63
CA LEU A 315 -28.63 25.23 6.93
C LEU A 315 -29.78 25.01 7.92
N LYS A 316 -30.83 25.83 7.87
CA LYS A 316 -31.99 25.67 8.76
C LYS A 316 -32.91 24.53 8.30
N GLU A 317 -32.98 24.26 7.00
CA GLU A 317 -33.83 23.21 6.44
C GLU A 317 -33.29 21.78 6.64
N THR A 318 -32.05 21.61 7.10
CA THR A 318 -31.50 20.25 7.33
C THR A 318 -32.22 19.52 8.48
N PRO A 319 -32.77 18.31 8.25
CA PRO A 319 -33.63 17.63 9.24
C PRO A 319 -32.92 17.07 10.48
N ASN A 320 -31.58 16.99 10.47
CA ASN A 320 -30.77 16.41 11.54
C ASN A 320 -29.63 17.36 11.91
N LYS A 321 -29.43 17.58 13.22
CA LYS A 321 -28.36 18.41 13.77
C LYS A 321 -26.98 17.73 13.75
N ASN A 322 -26.80 16.66 12.98
CA ASN A 322 -25.49 16.02 12.89
C ASN A 322 -24.54 16.94 12.10
N ILE A 323 -23.30 17.06 12.56
CA ILE A 323 -22.25 17.84 11.89
C ILE A 323 -22.08 17.43 10.42
N GLN A 324 -22.30 16.15 10.07
CA GLN A 324 -22.21 15.68 8.69
C GLN A 324 -23.27 16.30 7.77
N ASP A 325 -24.53 16.41 8.22
CA ASP A 325 -25.60 17.04 7.44
C ASP A 325 -25.33 18.54 7.26
N SER A 326 -24.75 19.16 8.28
CA SER A 326 -24.36 20.56 8.23
C SER A 326 -23.20 20.79 7.25
N LEU A 327 -22.20 19.91 7.24
CA LEU A 327 -21.09 19.94 6.27
C LEU A 327 -21.54 19.62 4.84
N LEU A 328 -22.59 18.81 4.65
CA LEU A 328 -23.15 18.48 3.33
C LEU A 328 -23.59 19.72 2.55
N ILE A 329 -24.03 20.77 3.25
CA ILE A 329 -24.42 22.03 2.61
C ILE A 329 -23.21 22.71 1.96
N SER A 330 -22.01 22.54 2.51
CA SER A 330 -20.78 23.04 1.86
C SER A 330 -20.47 22.30 0.56
N TYR A 331 -20.90 21.05 0.43
CA TYR A 331 -20.86 20.30 -0.82
C TYR A 331 -21.98 20.71 -1.80
N LYS A 332 -23.19 20.99 -1.31
CA LYS A 332 -24.30 21.53 -2.13
C LYS A 332 -23.99 22.93 -2.67
N ALA A 333 -23.32 23.77 -1.89
CA ALA A 333 -22.86 25.10 -2.32
C ALA A 333 -21.88 25.07 -3.52
N MET A 334 -21.42 23.90 -3.96
CA MET A 334 -20.65 23.69 -5.19
C MET A 334 -21.51 23.30 -6.41
N ASP A 335 -22.85 23.33 -6.33
CA ASP A 335 -23.76 22.91 -7.40
C ASP A 335 -23.58 23.66 -8.73
N GLY A 336 -23.04 24.88 -8.68
CA GLY A 336 -22.65 25.65 -9.87
C GLY A 336 -21.47 25.05 -10.67
N ASP A 337 -20.71 24.10 -10.11
CA ASP A 337 -19.62 23.40 -10.81
C ASP A 337 -19.71 21.87 -10.58
N PRO A 338 -20.42 21.14 -11.46
CA PRO A 338 -20.55 19.68 -11.38
C PRO A 338 -19.21 18.94 -11.44
N GLN A 339 -18.19 19.48 -12.11
CA GLN A 339 -16.87 18.84 -12.16
C GLN A 339 -16.12 18.99 -10.83
N LEU A 340 -16.26 20.13 -10.15
CA LEU A 340 -15.70 20.35 -8.82
C LEU A 340 -16.29 19.35 -7.81
N LYS A 341 -17.61 19.11 -7.85
CA LYS A 341 -18.26 18.10 -7.00
C LYS A 341 -17.71 16.69 -7.26
N LYS A 342 -17.64 16.26 -8.53
CA LYS A 342 -17.07 14.94 -8.86
C LYS A 342 -15.60 14.80 -8.46
N MET A 343 -14.81 15.88 -8.62
CA MET A 343 -13.42 15.93 -8.19
C MET A 343 -13.28 15.80 -6.66
N PHE A 344 -14.11 16.52 -5.89
CA PHE A 344 -14.14 16.39 -4.44
C PHE A 344 -14.40 14.94 -4.03
N LEU A 345 -15.39 14.27 -4.64
CA LEU A 345 -15.69 12.87 -4.36
C LEU A 345 -14.54 11.92 -4.74
N ASP A 346 -13.92 12.13 -5.91
CA ASP A 346 -12.78 11.31 -6.35
C ASP A 346 -11.60 11.46 -5.36
N ILE A 347 -11.34 12.68 -4.87
CA ILE A 347 -10.29 12.93 -3.87
C ILE A 347 -10.63 12.26 -2.53
N ALA A 348 -11.84 12.47 -2.02
CA ALA A 348 -12.30 11.90 -0.76
C ALA A 348 -12.27 10.36 -0.76
N CYS A 349 -12.59 9.73 -1.89
CA CYS A 349 -12.64 8.28 -2.02
C CYS A 349 -11.27 7.65 -2.29
N PHE A 350 -10.41 8.28 -3.10
CA PHE A 350 -9.24 7.60 -3.69
C PHE A 350 -7.88 8.26 -3.45
N PHE A 351 -7.81 9.58 -3.24
CA PHE A 351 -6.55 10.32 -3.35
C PHE A 351 -6.06 11.00 -2.06
N ILE A 352 -6.76 10.84 -0.93
CA ILE A 352 -6.22 11.29 0.37
C ILE A 352 -4.92 10.53 0.67
N GLY A 353 -3.90 11.25 1.13
CA GLY A 353 -2.56 10.74 1.38
C GLY A 353 -1.62 10.82 0.17
N TRP A 354 -2.08 11.22 -1.01
CA TRP A 354 -1.26 11.29 -2.22
C TRP A 354 -0.65 12.68 -2.44
N GLN A 355 0.46 12.72 -3.19
CA GLN A 355 1.08 13.98 -3.61
C GLN A 355 0.19 14.76 -4.60
N GLU A 356 0.03 16.07 -4.38
CA GLU A 356 -0.82 16.94 -5.21
C GLU A 356 -0.47 16.88 -6.69
N GLU A 357 0.81 16.97 -7.04
CA GLU A 357 1.27 16.98 -8.43
C GLU A 357 0.78 15.73 -9.16
N ARG A 358 0.96 14.56 -8.55
CA ARG A 358 0.55 13.28 -9.10
C ARG A 358 -0.97 13.15 -9.22
N VAL A 359 -1.70 13.61 -8.20
CA VAL A 359 -3.17 13.59 -8.25
C VAL A 359 -3.67 14.53 -9.35
N SER A 360 -3.03 15.69 -9.51
CA SER A 360 -3.38 16.66 -10.55
C SER A 360 -3.17 16.09 -11.93
N GLU A 361 -2.03 15.44 -12.21
CA GLU A 361 -1.78 14.74 -13.47
C GLU A 361 -2.85 13.71 -13.81
N ILE A 362 -3.29 12.94 -12.80
CA ILE A 362 -4.35 11.96 -12.97
C ILE A 362 -5.67 12.68 -13.27
N LEU A 363 -6.08 13.64 -12.44
CA LEU A 363 -7.35 14.35 -12.55
C LEU A 363 -7.48 15.16 -13.84
N GLU A 364 -6.38 15.67 -14.40
CA GLU A 364 -6.34 16.42 -15.66
C GLU A 364 -6.76 15.58 -16.88
N THR A 365 -6.82 14.26 -16.71
CA THR A 365 -7.29 13.33 -17.75
C THR A 365 -8.82 13.30 -17.86
N TYR A 366 -9.54 13.69 -16.81
CA TYR A 366 -11.02 13.71 -16.76
C TYR A 366 -11.61 15.11 -16.59
N TYR A 367 -10.91 16.01 -15.91
CA TYR A 367 -11.42 17.33 -15.52
C TYR A 367 -10.63 18.47 -16.17
N SER A 368 -11.33 19.54 -16.54
CA SER A 368 -10.68 20.77 -17.00
C SER A 368 -10.31 21.66 -15.81
N TYR A 369 -9.25 22.46 -15.96
CA TYR A 369 -8.83 23.47 -14.97
C TYR A 369 -8.61 22.89 -13.55
N VAL A 370 -7.94 21.73 -13.46
CA VAL A 370 -7.75 21.00 -12.19
C VAL A 370 -7.12 21.88 -11.12
N ASN A 371 -6.05 22.60 -11.43
CA ASN A 371 -5.39 23.48 -10.47
C ASN A 371 -6.32 24.56 -9.90
N VAL A 372 -7.22 25.11 -10.72
CA VAL A 372 -8.22 26.09 -10.26
C VAL A 372 -9.22 25.43 -9.31
N LYS A 373 -9.69 24.22 -9.65
CA LYS A 373 -10.63 23.45 -8.82
C LYS A 373 -10.01 22.99 -7.50
N MET A 374 -8.79 22.47 -7.52
CA MET A 374 -8.01 22.12 -6.32
C MET A 374 -7.85 23.33 -5.39
N ASN A 375 -7.46 24.48 -5.95
CA ASN A 375 -7.35 25.71 -5.17
C ASN A 375 -8.71 26.19 -4.62
N ASN A 376 -9.81 25.95 -5.34
CA ASN A 376 -11.16 26.24 -4.83
C ASN A 376 -11.48 25.38 -3.60
N LEU A 377 -11.23 24.07 -3.66
CA LEU A 377 -11.41 23.17 -2.50
C LEU A 377 -10.56 23.58 -1.30
N LYS A 378 -9.30 23.98 -1.54
CA LYS A 378 -8.41 24.51 -0.49
C LYS A 378 -8.94 25.78 0.14
N ARG A 379 -9.40 26.73 -0.69
CA ARG A 379 -9.98 28.00 -0.24
C ARG A 379 -11.25 27.81 0.57
N LYS A 380 -12.05 26.78 0.27
CA LYS A 380 -13.25 26.39 1.03
C LYS A 380 -12.95 25.49 2.24
N CYS A 381 -11.67 25.33 2.60
CA CYS A 381 -11.21 24.45 3.67
C CYS A 381 -11.71 22.99 3.55
N LEU A 382 -12.09 22.56 2.34
CA LEU A 382 -12.55 21.21 2.03
C LEU A 382 -11.38 20.27 1.72
N LEU A 383 -10.22 20.82 1.39
CA LEU A 383 -8.99 20.12 1.09
C LEU A 383 -7.82 20.87 1.73
N THR A 384 -6.82 20.15 2.22
CA THR A 384 -5.60 20.72 2.80
C THR A 384 -4.38 20.00 2.24
N ILE A 385 -3.23 20.65 2.31
CA ILE A 385 -1.95 20.08 1.87
C ILE A 385 -0.92 20.33 2.96
N ASP A 386 -0.12 19.31 3.28
CA ASP A 386 0.98 19.44 4.23
C ASP A 386 2.27 19.95 3.58
N ASP A 387 3.30 20.19 4.38
CA ASP A 387 4.59 20.68 3.89
C ASP A 387 5.31 19.70 2.94
N ARG A 388 4.85 18.44 2.86
CA ARG A 388 5.36 17.41 1.94
C ARG A 388 4.55 17.33 0.64
N ASN A 389 3.66 18.29 0.40
CA ASN A 389 2.77 18.35 -0.75
C ASN A 389 1.76 17.18 -0.80
N ILE A 390 1.39 16.61 0.35
CA ILE A 390 0.45 15.50 0.46
C ILE A 390 -0.98 16.04 0.71
N LEU A 391 -1.95 15.51 -0.03
CA LEU A 391 -3.37 15.85 0.12
C LEU A 391 -3.96 15.27 1.41
N HIS A 392 -4.59 16.13 2.20
CA HIS A 392 -5.30 15.78 3.42
C HIS A 392 -6.72 16.33 3.38
N MET A 393 -7.67 15.59 3.94
CA MET A 393 -9.04 16.02 4.15
C MET A 393 -9.44 15.63 5.57
N HIS A 394 -10.15 16.52 6.26
CA HIS A 394 -10.67 16.20 7.58
C HIS A 394 -11.56 14.96 7.50
N ASP A 395 -11.44 14.03 8.43
CA ASP A 395 -12.15 12.74 8.38
C ASP A 395 -13.66 12.91 8.17
N LEU A 396 -14.32 13.81 8.93
CA LEU A 396 -15.75 14.09 8.73
C LEU A 396 -16.12 14.56 7.31
N LEU A 397 -15.26 15.34 6.64
CA LEU A 397 -15.48 15.75 5.24
C LEU A 397 -15.26 14.59 4.28
N ARG A 398 -14.25 13.76 4.54
CA ARG A 398 -13.96 12.56 3.77
C ARG A 398 -15.10 11.56 3.88
N ASP A 399 -15.60 11.33 5.08
CA ASP A 399 -16.66 10.39 5.39
C ASP A 399 -18.00 10.87 4.82
N MET A 400 -18.32 12.17 4.94
CA MET A 400 -19.44 12.79 4.22
C MET A 400 -19.31 12.60 2.70
N GLY A 401 -18.13 12.84 2.12
CA GLY A 401 -17.89 12.61 0.69
C GLY A 401 -18.10 11.14 0.27
N LYS A 402 -17.68 10.20 1.12
CA LYS A 402 -17.93 8.76 0.92
C LYS A 402 -19.41 8.42 1.01
N GLU A 403 -20.15 8.99 1.95
CA GLU A 403 -21.62 8.79 2.02
C GLU A 403 -22.33 9.34 0.79
N VAL A 404 -21.98 10.55 0.35
CA VAL A 404 -22.50 11.09 -0.91
C VAL A 404 -22.19 10.15 -2.09
N ALA A 405 -20.99 9.55 -2.11
CA ALA A 405 -20.62 8.60 -3.14
C ALA A 405 -21.43 7.29 -3.11
N ARG A 406 -22.03 6.92 -1.96
CA ARG A 406 -22.96 5.78 -1.83
C ARG A 406 -24.34 6.04 -2.43
N ASN A 407 -24.62 7.27 -2.86
CA ASN A 407 -25.84 7.63 -3.58
C ASN A 407 -27.14 7.22 -2.84
N ASN A 408 -27.18 7.47 -1.52
CA ASN A 408 -28.30 7.12 -0.64
C ASN A 408 -28.73 5.64 -0.70
N SER A 409 -27.81 4.74 -1.03
CA SER A 409 -28.10 3.31 -1.22
C SER A 409 -27.31 2.40 -0.26
N PRO A 410 -27.32 2.67 1.06
CA PRO A 410 -26.45 1.97 2.02
C PRO A 410 -26.59 0.44 1.91
N GLY A 411 -25.45 -0.26 1.90
CA GLY A 411 -25.37 -1.72 1.76
C GLY A 411 -25.44 -2.26 0.33
N ASN A 412 -25.69 -1.40 -0.67
CA ASN A 412 -25.89 -1.75 -2.08
C ASN A 412 -24.80 -1.12 -2.97
N PRO A 413 -23.56 -1.66 -2.98
CA PRO A 413 -22.41 -1.06 -3.65
C PRO A 413 -22.55 -0.99 -5.17
N GLU A 414 -23.38 -1.83 -5.77
CA GLU A 414 -23.73 -1.76 -7.19
C GLU A 414 -24.34 -0.41 -7.60
N LYS A 415 -24.94 0.33 -6.64
CA LYS A 415 -25.54 1.65 -6.84
C LYS A 415 -24.60 2.81 -6.49
N TYR A 416 -23.41 2.52 -5.96
CA TYR A 416 -22.46 3.55 -5.57
C TYR A 416 -21.83 4.19 -6.81
N SER A 417 -21.43 5.44 -6.67
CA SER A 417 -20.70 6.16 -7.72
C SER A 417 -19.19 5.95 -7.64
N ARG A 418 -18.65 5.63 -6.47
CA ARG A 418 -17.25 5.22 -6.26
C ARG A 418 -17.20 3.96 -5.41
N LEU A 419 -16.26 3.07 -5.73
CA LEU A 419 -15.97 1.89 -4.94
C LEU A 419 -14.51 1.91 -4.49
N TRP A 420 -14.28 1.85 -3.18
CA TRP A 420 -12.94 1.87 -2.56
C TRP A 420 -12.72 0.76 -1.52
N LEU A 421 -13.77 0.04 -1.11
CA LEU A 421 -13.67 -1.10 -0.20
C LEU A 421 -13.47 -2.38 -0.99
N SER A 422 -12.44 -3.16 -0.65
CA SER A 422 -12.07 -4.41 -1.31
C SER A 422 -13.23 -5.41 -1.36
N THR A 423 -13.94 -5.58 -0.25
CA THR A 423 -15.12 -6.47 -0.10
C THR A 423 -16.28 -6.07 -1.02
N ASP A 424 -16.63 -4.78 -1.05
CA ASP A 424 -17.68 -4.26 -1.93
C ASP A 424 -17.29 -4.40 -3.41
N ILE A 425 -16.03 -4.12 -3.75
CA ILE A 425 -15.54 -4.26 -5.12
C ILE A 425 -15.58 -5.72 -5.56
N GLU A 426 -15.10 -6.65 -4.73
CA GLU A 426 -15.15 -8.08 -5.03
C GLU A 426 -16.57 -8.56 -5.23
N ARG A 427 -17.51 -8.17 -4.35
CA ARG A 427 -18.94 -8.45 -4.51
C ARG A 427 -19.47 -7.92 -5.84
N VAL A 428 -19.20 -6.65 -6.16
CA VAL A 428 -19.66 -6.01 -7.40
C VAL A 428 -19.07 -6.67 -8.66
N LEU A 429 -17.79 -7.04 -8.64
CA LEU A 429 -17.08 -7.57 -9.81
C LEU A 429 -17.29 -9.07 -10.06
N THR A 430 -17.77 -9.82 -9.07
CA THR A 430 -17.93 -11.29 -9.15
C THR A 430 -19.37 -11.73 -9.31
N GLU A 431 -20.30 -11.06 -8.65
CA GLU A 431 -21.71 -11.42 -8.70
C GLU A 431 -22.35 -10.88 -9.98
N GLU A 432 -23.43 -11.52 -10.45
CA GLU A 432 -24.23 -10.99 -11.55
C GLU A 432 -25.08 -9.81 -11.05
N ASN A 433 -24.43 -8.66 -10.87
CA ASN A 433 -25.07 -7.45 -10.41
C ASN A 433 -25.80 -6.72 -11.55
N GLN A 434 -27.01 -6.26 -11.25
CA GLN A 434 -27.75 -5.31 -12.07
C GLN A 434 -27.51 -3.89 -11.51
N GLU A 435 -27.80 -2.85 -12.29
CA GLU A 435 -27.76 -1.44 -11.82
C GLU A 435 -26.38 -0.81 -11.56
N VAL A 436 -25.29 -1.39 -12.08
CA VAL A 436 -23.91 -0.85 -12.01
C VAL A 436 -23.63 0.41 -12.85
N GLU A 437 -24.66 1.05 -13.40
CA GLU A 437 -24.53 2.23 -14.26
C GLU A 437 -24.05 3.47 -13.48
N ALA A 438 -24.37 3.54 -12.18
CA ALA A 438 -23.95 4.65 -11.33
C ALA A 438 -22.44 4.69 -11.08
N ILE A 439 -21.74 3.56 -11.21
CA ILE A 439 -20.32 3.43 -10.90
C ILE A 439 -19.48 4.24 -11.89
N GLU A 440 -18.78 5.24 -11.35
CA GLU A 440 -17.90 6.12 -12.11
C GLU A 440 -16.41 5.82 -11.87
N GLY A 441 -16.07 5.25 -10.72
CA GLY A 441 -14.70 4.95 -10.34
C GLY A 441 -14.57 3.74 -9.42
N ILE A 442 -13.55 2.91 -9.68
CA ILE A 442 -13.21 1.76 -8.83
C ILE A 442 -11.74 1.84 -8.48
N PHE A 443 -11.44 1.71 -7.19
CA PHE A 443 -10.09 1.64 -6.66
C PHE A 443 -9.90 0.37 -5.84
N TYR A 444 -9.40 -0.69 -6.47
CA TYR A 444 -9.13 -1.97 -5.80
C TYR A 444 -7.66 -2.11 -5.47
N VAL A 445 -7.37 -2.31 -4.18
CA VAL A 445 -6.08 -2.78 -3.70
C VAL A 445 -6.32 -4.11 -3.03
N LYS A 446 -5.65 -5.16 -3.52
CA LYS A 446 -5.65 -6.44 -2.83
C LYS A 446 -4.95 -6.23 -1.48
N GLU A 447 -5.67 -6.48 -0.39
CA GLU A 447 -5.10 -6.51 0.95
C GLU A 447 -4.12 -7.70 1.05
N GLU A 448 -2.90 -7.51 0.55
CA GLU A 448 -1.78 -8.28 1.05
C GLU A 448 -1.21 -7.50 2.23
N VAL A 449 -1.66 -7.96 3.42
CA VAL A 449 -1.29 -7.63 4.80
C VAL A 449 -2.23 -6.65 5.52
N ALA A 450 -2.94 -7.17 6.52
CA ALA A 450 -3.64 -6.39 7.54
C ALA A 450 -2.66 -5.36 8.17
N GLY A 451 -3.06 -4.09 8.22
CA GLY A 451 -2.44 -3.10 9.11
C GLY A 451 -1.37 -2.16 8.54
N LEU A 452 -1.07 -2.15 7.24
CA LEU A 452 -0.19 -1.11 6.70
C LEU A 452 -0.97 0.16 6.35
N GLN A 453 -0.65 1.23 7.08
CA GLN A 453 -1.02 2.59 6.68
C GLN A 453 -0.56 2.85 5.25
N ILE A 454 -1.37 3.59 4.50
CA ILE A 454 -1.11 4.09 3.14
C ILE A 454 0.00 5.18 3.18
N GLU A 455 1.09 4.97 3.92
CA GLU A 455 2.18 5.95 4.04
C GLU A 455 3.38 5.61 3.15
N ALA A 456 3.49 4.39 2.63
CA ALA A 456 4.52 4.02 1.65
C ALA A 456 3.93 3.92 0.23
N ILE A 457 3.41 5.03 -0.27
CA ILE A 457 2.90 5.18 -1.66
C ILE A 457 3.99 4.86 -2.68
N ASP A 458 5.26 5.10 -2.34
CA ASP A 458 6.39 4.76 -3.20
C ASP A 458 6.67 3.26 -3.29
N ASP A 459 6.33 2.43 -2.29
CA ASP A 459 6.51 0.97 -2.39
C ASP A 459 5.43 0.30 -3.25
N ILE A 460 4.21 0.85 -3.22
CA ILE A 460 3.07 0.44 -4.05
C ILE A 460 3.31 0.72 -5.54
N PHE A 461 4.15 1.72 -5.86
CA PHE A 461 4.47 2.08 -7.24
C PHE A 461 5.91 1.70 -7.65
N PHE A 462 6.95 2.03 -6.89
CA PHE A 462 8.37 1.92 -7.26
C PHE A 462 9.15 0.73 -6.66
N GLY A 463 8.47 -0.21 -6.00
CA GLY A 463 8.88 -1.61 -5.96
C GLY A 463 10.01 -2.02 -5.00
N LYS A 464 9.64 -2.90 -4.05
CA LYS A 464 10.52 -3.97 -3.53
C LYS A 464 9.82 -5.33 -3.35
N ARG A 465 8.52 -5.46 -3.67
CA ARG A 465 7.82 -6.74 -3.48
C ARG A 465 8.06 -7.69 -4.65
N LYS A 466 8.50 -8.90 -4.32
CA LYS A 466 8.51 -10.05 -5.22
C LYS A 466 7.04 -10.40 -5.43
N PHE A 467 6.48 -10.12 -6.61
CA PHE A 467 5.12 -10.55 -6.97
C PHE A 467 5.06 -12.08 -6.90
N MET A 468 4.64 -12.63 -5.76
CA MET A 468 4.32 -14.04 -5.62
C MET A 468 2.85 -14.19 -5.97
N SER A 469 2.56 -14.90 -7.06
CA SER A 469 1.20 -15.33 -7.36
C SER A 469 0.72 -16.23 -6.23
N THR A 470 -0.09 -15.69 -5.32
CA THR A 470 -0.81 -16.49 -4.34
C THR A 470 -2.08 -17.02 -4.97
N SER A 471 -2.19 -18.36 -5.00
CA SER A 471 -3.35 -19.13 -5.42
C SER A 471 -4.51 -18.90 -4.45
N GLY A 472 -5.63 -18.40 -4.97
CA GLY A 472 -6.84 -18.07 -4.23
C GLY A 472 -7.58 -16.93 -4.92
N GLN A 473 -7.59 -16.95 -6.25
CA GLN A 473 -7.93 -15.78 -7.03
C GLN A 473 -9.43 -15.76 -7.35
N VAL A 474 -9.98 -14.56 -7.34
CA VAL A 474 -11.39 -14.27 -7.60
C VAL A 474 -11.64 -14.22 -9.11
N PRO A 475 -12.56 -15.03 -9.67
CA PRO A 475 -12.87 -15.02 -11.10
C PRO A 475 -13.49 -13.68 -11.52
N LEU A 476 -12.90 -13.01 -12.51
CA LEU A 476 -13.40 -11.74 -13.04
C LEU A 476 -14.12 -11.98 -14.38
N THR A 477 -15.36 -11.49 -14.53
CA THR A 477 -16.11 -11.55 -15.79
C THR A 477 -16.09 -10.19 -16.50
N THR A 478 -15.87 -10.20 -17.81
CA THR A 478 -15.89 -8.98 -18.63
C THR A 478 -17.30 -8.41 -18.86
N LYS A 479 -18.36 -9.20 -18.58
CA LYS A 479 -19.76 -8.79 -18.78
C LYS A 479 -20.12 -7.56 -17.95
N ILE A 480 -19.65 -7.48 -16.70
CA ILE A 480 -19.97 -6.38 -15.77
C ILE A 480 -19.47 -5.03 -16.29
N PHE A 481 -18.29 -4.99 -16.90
CA PHE A 481 -17.69 -3.76 -17.45
C PHE A 481 -18.44 -3.21 -18.68
N ARG A 482 -19.34 -4.00 -19.29
CA ARG A 482 -20.22 -3.52 -20.36
C ARG A 482 -21.37 -2.69 -19.83
N GLU A 483 -21.85 -3.04 -18.63
CA GLU A 483 -22.98 -2.37 -17.97
C GLU A 483 -22.54 -1.11 -17.20
N MET A 484 -21.26 -1.02 -16.82
CA MET A 484 -20.64 0.16 -16.20
C MET A 484 -20.39 1.29 -17.23
N LYS A 485 -21.46 1.94 -17.68
CA LYS A 485 -21.40 2.95 -18.75
C LYS A 485 -20.67 4.24 -18.38
N ASN A 486 -20.63 4.58 -17.08
CA ASN A 486 -20.04 5.83 -16.58
C ASN A 486 -18.62 5.66 -15.99
N LEU A 487 -18.05 4.45 -16.06
CA LEU A 487 -16.74 4.14 -15.50
C LEU A 487 -15.63 4.91 -16.24
N ARG A 488 -15.03 5.87 -15.54
CA ARG A 488 -13.93 6.72 -16.05
C ARG A 488 -12.58 6.39 -15.42
N PHE A 489 -12.58 5.90 -14.18
CA PHE A 489 -11.39 5.59 -13.39
C PHE A 489 -11.41 4.12 -12.98
N PHE A 490 -10.39 3.36 -13.36
CA PHE A 490 -10.29 1.94 -13.01
C PHE A 490 -8.89 1.58 -12.52
N HIS A 491 -8.76 1.35 -11.21
CA HIS A 491 -7.57 0.79 -10.58
C HIS A 491 -7.83 -0.64 -10.13
N LEU A 492 -7.00 -1.57 -10.61
CA LEU A 492 -6.90 -2.94 -10.12
C LEU A 492 -5.45 -3.26 -9.78
N ASP A 493 -5.25 -3.83 -8.59
CA ASP A 493 -4.01 -4.52 -8.22
C ASP A 493 -4.27 -6.02 -8.06
N GLY A 494 -3.95 -6.81 -9.09
CA GLY A 494 -4.25 -8.25 -9.14
C GLY A 494 -5.51 -8.62 -9.92
N PHE A 495 -6.13 -9.76 -9.57
CA PHE A 495 -7.18 -10.55 -10.26
C PHE A 495 -6.70 -11.69 -11.19
N GLU A 496 -7.55 -12.72 -11.34
CA GLU A 496 -7.40 -13.75 -12.38
C GLU A 496 -7.47 -13.16 -13.77
N THR A 497 -7.07 -13.99 -14.75
CA THR A 497 -7.36 -13.68 -16.15
C THR A 497 -8.88 -13.54 -16.32
N PRO A 498 -9.38 -12.37 -16.73
CA PRO A 498 -10.81 -12.18 -16.94
C PRO A 498 -11.35 -13.16 -17.97
N THR A 499 -12.57 -13.65 -17.73
CA THR A 499 -13.29 -14.50 -18.67
C THR A 499 -14.22 -13.65 -19.56
N GLY A 500 -14.37 -14.07 -20.81
CA GLY A 500 -15.25 -13.42 -21.79
C GLY A 500 -14.55 -12.43 -22.74
N SER A 501 -15.31 -11.46 -23.24
CA SER A 501 -14.89 -10.51 -24.28
C SER A 501 -14.96 -9.08 -23.79
N PHE A 502 -13.92 -8.30 -24.09
CA PHE A 502 -13.85 -6.86 -23.83
C PHE A 502 -14.69 -6.02 -24.82
N ASP A 503 -15.44 -6.64 -25.74
CA ASP A 503 -16.32 -5.92 -26.65
C ASP A 503 -17.30 -5.03 -25.89
N LYS A 504 -17.30 -3.74 -26.28
CA LYS A 504 -18.12 -2.65 -25.73
C LYS A 504 -17.88 -2.32 -24.25
N THR A 505 -16.80 -2.83 -23.64
CA THR A 505 -16.37 -2.44 -22.28
C THR A 505 -15.60 -1.12 -22.29
N PHE A 506 -15.53 -0.43 -21.14
CA PHE A 506 -14.65 0.73 -20.91
C PHE A 506 -14.83 1.90 -21.91
N ARG A 507 -16.07 2.22 -22.29
CA ARG A 507 -16.35 3.20 -23.35
C ARG A 507 -15.91 4.62 -23.02
N ASP A 508 -16.10 5.08 -21.78
CA ASP A 508 -15.66 6.40 -21.30
C ASP A 508 -14.45 6.32 -20.36
N LEU A 509 -13.70 5.21 -20.40
CA LEU A 509 -12.55 5.03 -19.53
C LEU A 509 -11.43 6.00 -19.93
N ARG A 510 -10.94 6.76 -18.96
CA ARG A 510 -9.90 7.80 -19.13
C ARG A 510 -8.60 7.44 -18.44
N TRP A 511 -8.67 6.53 -17.46
CA TRP A 511 -7.49 6.02 -16.79
C TRP A 511 -7.70 4.57 -16.39
N LEU A 512 -6.73 3.76 -16.81
CA LEU A 512 -6.68 2.34 -16.53
C LEU A 512 -5.37 2.05 -15.83
N CYS A 513 -5.44 1.64 -14.57
CA CYS A 513 -4.33 1.00 -13.89
C CYS A 513 -4.68 -0.44 -13.60
N TRP A 514 -3.93 -1.36 -14.19
CA TRP A 514 -4.05 -2.77 -13.95
C TRP A 514 -2.67 -3.33 -13.62
N LYS A 515 -2.30 -3.21 -12.35
CA LYS A 515 -1.06 -3.77 -11.85
C LYS A 515 -1.13 -5.28 -11.87
N SER A 516 -0.01 -5.91 -12.21
CA SER A 516 0.08 -7.36 -12.36
C SER A 516 -0.92 -7.91 -13.38
N CYS A 517 -1.28 -7.12 -14.41
CA CYS A 517 -2.29 -7.52 -15.39
C CYS A 517 -1.94 -8.90 -15.98
N PRO A 518 -2.84 -9.89 -15.83
CA PRO A 518 -2.59 -11.28 -16.21
C PRO A 518 -2.76 -11.53 -17.72
N LEU A 519 -3.13 -10.50 -18.49
CA LEU A 519 -3.29 -10.61 -19.92
C LEU A 519 -1.93 -10.74 -20.62
N LYS A 520 -1.75 -11.84 -21.36
CA LYS A 520 -0.53 -12.07 -22.17
C LYS A 520 -0.43 -11.13 -23.37
N TYR A 521 -1.58 -10.64 -23.86
CA TYR A 521 -1.72 -9.74 -25.00
C TYR A 521 -2.80 -8.70 -24.72
N PHE A 522 -2.65 -7.51 -25.30
CA PHE A 522 -3.68 -6.49 -25.24
C PHE A 522 -4.92 -6.92 -26.05
N PRO A 523 -6.14 -6.93 -25.48
CA PRO A 523 -7.33 -7.40 -26.19
C PRO A 523 -7.65 -6.51 -27.41
N PRO A 524 -7.79 -7.05 -28.63
CA PRO A 524 -8.12 -6.27 -29.82
C PRO A 524 -9.50 -5.57 -29.75
N GLU A 525 -10.42 -6.11 -28.96
CA GLU A 525 -11.77 -5.56 -28.76
C GLU A 525 -11.76 -4.35 -27.82
N LEU A 526 -10.71 -4.20 -27.00
CA LEU A 526 -10.58 -3.11 -26.04
C LEU A 526 -10.21 -1.81 -26.75
N LYS A 527 -11.20 -0.93 -26.90
CA LYS A 527 -11.11 0.33 -27.67
C LYS A 527 -11.52 1.56 -26.85
N PRO A 528 -10.82 1.88 -25.74
CA PRO A 528 -11.16 3.03 -24.90
C PRO A 528 -10.68 4.33 -25.55
N VAL A 529 -11.58 4.97 -26.30
CA VAL A 529 -11.28 6.18 -27.11
C VAL A 529 -10.84 7.39 -26.28
N ASN A 530 -11.24 7.45 -25.01
CA ASN A 530 -10.96 8.55 -24.10
C ASN A 530 -9.76 8.30 -23.17
N LEU A 531 -9.04 7.19 -23.32
CA LEU A 531 -7.97 6.81 -22.41
C LEU A 531 -6.80 7.80 -22.48
N GLY A 532 -6.57 8.50 -21.38
CA GLY A 532 -5.45 9.42 -21.17
C GLY A 532 -4.24 8.76 -20.53
N VAL A 533 -4.46 7.74 -19.68
CA VAL A 533 -3.39 7.06 -18.94
C VAL A 533 -3.61 5.56 -18.92
N LEU A 534 -2.54 4.82 -19.21
CA LEU A 534 -2.50 3.36 -19.16
C LEU A 534 -1.32 2.90 -18.31
N VAL A 535 -1.63 2.27 -17.17
CA VAL A 535 -0.65 1.68 -16.25
C VAL A 535 -0.84 0.17 -16.23
N LEU A 536 0.18 -0.57 -16.65
CA LEU A 536 0.24 -2.03 -16.73
C LEU A 536 1.48 -2.57 -16.01
N ARG A 537 1.87 -1.93 -14.89
CA ARG A 537 3.07 -2.29 -14.11
C ARG A 537 3.04 -3.77 -13.73
N GLY A 538 4.17 -4.46 -13.87
CA GLY A 538 4.31 -5.87 -13.53
C GLY A 538 3.50 -6.82 -14.42
N SER A 539 2.91 -6.34 -15.52
CA SER A 539 2.12 -7.19 -16.42
C SER A 539 2.94 -8.31 -17.06
N ILE A 540 2.29 -9.44 -17.30
CA ILE A 540 2.86 -10.58 -18.04
C ILE A 540 2.74 -10.42 -19.57
N MET A 541 2.27 -9.26 -20.03
CA MET A 541 2.12 -8.95 -21.43
C MET A 541 3.47 -8.98 -22.16
N ARG A 542 3.53 -9.71 -23.29
CA ARG A 542 4.77 -9.83 -24.09
C ARG A 542 5.01 -8.63 -25.00
N THR A 543 3.92 -8.02 -25.46
CA THR A 543 3.88 -6.83 -26.30
C THR A 543 2.54 -6.12 -26.14
N LEU A 544 2.55 -4.80 -26.14
CA LEU A 544 1.36 -3.97 -26.22
C LEU A 544 1.09 -3.69 -27.71
N LYS A 545 0.00 -4.25 -28.26
CA LYS A 545 -0.37 -4.03 -29.67
C LYS A 545 -1.84 -3.61 -29.76
N PRO A 546 -2.13 -2.31 -29.69
CA PRO A 546 -3.49 -1.82 -29.83
C PRO A 546 -4.05 -2.05 -31.24
N SER A 547 -5.36 -2.27 -31.34
CA SER A 547 -6.09 -2.43 -32.61
C SER A 547 -6.59 -1.11 -33.21
N MET A 548 -6.42 0.00 -32.48
CA MET A 548 -6.82 1.36 -32.85
C MET A 548 -5.79 2.38 -32.39
N VAL A 549 -5.86 3.60 -32.92
CA VAL A 549 -4.97 4.71 -32.53
C VAL A 549 -5.50 5.39 -31.27
N PHE A 550 -4.65 5.53 -30.25
CA PHE A 550 -4.98 6.15 -28.97
C PHE A 550 -4.67 7.65 -29.03
N GLN A 551 -5.65 8.42 -29.52
CA GLN A 551 -5.50 9.87 -29.79
C GLN A 551 -5.41 10.74 -28.52
N LYS A 552 -5.68 10.18 -27.33
CA LYS A 552 -5.66 10.93 -26.06
C LYS A 552 -4.66 10.39 -25.05
N LEU A 553 -4.01 9.26 -25.34
CA LEU A 553 -3.12 8.61 -24.38
C LEU A 553 -1.82 9.41 -24.24
N LYS A 554 -1.64 10.02 -23.08
CA LYS A 554 -0.46 10.83 -22.72
C LYS A 554 0.55 10.04 -21.90
N ASN A 555 0.10 9.09 -21.08
CA ASN A 555 0.98 8.38 -20.17
C ASN A 555 0.85 6.86 -20.38
N LEU A 556 1.96 6.20 -20.66
CA LEU A 556 2.04 4.75 -20.70
C LEU A 556 3.12 4.26 -19.74
N ASP A 557 2.71 3.41 -18.83
CA ASP A 557 3.56 2.83 -17.80
C ASP A 557 3.46 1.32 -17.83
N MET A 558 4.57 0.66 -18.15
CA MET A 558 4.74 -0.78 -18.17
C MET A 558 5.96 -1.20 -17.33
N ALA A 559 6.34 -0.41 -16.31
CA ALA A 559 7.48 -0.76 -15.48
C ALA A 559 7.32 -2.13 -14.81
N TYR A 560 8.44 -2.79 -14.53
CA TYR A 560 8.50 -4.14 -13.94
C TYR A 560 7.88 -5.27 -14.79
N SER A 561 7.44 -5.00 -16.03
CA SER A 561 6.91 -6.02 -16.95
C SER A 561 8.01 -6.96 -17.44
N SER A 562 8.30 -7.98 -16.64
CA SER A 562 9.40 -8.93 -16.87
C SER A 562 9.20 -9.81 -18.10
N TYR A 563 8.03 -9.84 -18.73
CA TYR A 563 7.77 -10.62 -19.95
C TYR A 563 7.83 -9.78 -21.23
N LEU A 564 7.94 -8.45 -21.11
CA LEU A 564 8.00 -7.53 -22.24
C LEU A 564 9.34 -7.67 -22.96
N ILE A 565 9.30 -7.97 -24.26
CA ILE A 565 10.52 -8.20 -25.08
C ILE A 565 10.85 -6.99 -25.95
N THR A 566 9.83 -6.27 -26.41
CA THR A 566 9.93 -5.06 -27.24
C THR A 566 8.87 -4.06 -26.80
N THR A 567 9.13 -2.76 -26.95
CA THR A 567 8.11 -1.72 -26.77
C THR A 567 7.04 -1.80 -27.89
N PRO A 568 5.84 -1.21 -27.68
CA PRO A 568 4.80 -1.09 -28.71
C PRO A 568 5.25 -0.34 -29.96
N ASP A 569 4.47 -0.47 -31.04
CA ASP A 569 4.51 0.48 -32.16
C ASP A 569 3.83 1.80 -31.72
N PHE A 570 4.65 2.83 -31.57
CA PHE A 570 4.24 4.15 -31.12
C PHE A 570 3.46 4.97 -32.17
N ASN A 571 3.39 4.52 -33.43
CA ASN A 571 2.49 5.14 -34.41
C ASN A 571 1.01 5.03 -34.01
N MET A 572 0.68 4.01 -33.20
CA MET A 572 -0.66 3.83 -32.64
C MET A 572 -0.90 4.68 -31.38
N LEU A 573 0.12 5.35 -30.85
CA LEU A 573 0.11 6.08 -29.58
C LEU A 573 0.72 7.50 -29.74
N PRO A 574 0.23 8.33 -30.69
CA PRO A 574 0.95 9.52 -31.15
C PRO A 574 1.05 10.66 -30.11
N CYS A 575 0.21 10.66 -29.07
CA CYS A 575 0.08 11.76 -28.11
C CYS A 575 0.82 11.51 -26.78
N LEU A 576 1.68 10.50 -26.72
CA LEU A 576 2.44 10.17 -25.51
C LEU A 576 3.38 11.30 -25.11
N VAL A 577 3.33 11.63 -23.81
CA VAL A 577 4.18 12.60 -23.11
C VAL A 577 5.12 11.89 -22.15
N THR A 578 4.67 10.79 -21.52
CA THR A 578 5.48 10.00 -20.58
C THR A 578 5.48 8.51 -20.94
N LEU A 579 6.67 7.92 -20.90
CA LEU A 579 6.91 6.50 -21.11
C LEU A 579 7.74 5.92 -19.96
N GLU A 580 7.19 4.94 -19.27
CA GLU A 580 7.82 4.28 -18.13
C GLU A 580 7.96 2.77 -18.40
N PHE A 581 9.19 2.32 -18.66
CA PHE A 581 9.57 0.94 -18.92
C PHE A 581 10.66 0.44 -17.96
N GLY A 582 10.90 1.17 -16.86
CA GLY A 582 11.88 0.83 -15.85
C GLY A 582 11.72 -0.60 -15.35
N MET A 583 12.84 -1.26 -15.04
CA MET A 583 12.89 -2.64 -14.53
C MET A 583 12.24 -3.69 -15.47
N CYS A 584 12.01 -3.39 -16.75
CA CYS A 584 11.67 -4.40 -17.75
C CYS A 584 12.90 -5.25 -18.11
N VAL A 585 13.25 -6.21 -17.25
CA VAL A 585 14.53 -6.95 -17.32
C VAL A 585 14.73 -7.76 -18.61
N ASN A 586 13.65 -8.12 -19.31
CA ASN A 586 13.70 -8.87 -20.57
C ASN A 586 13.52 -8.02 -21.83
N LEU A 587 13.36 -6.69 -21.69
CA LEU A 587 13.26 -5.78 -22.81
C LEU A 587 14.58 -5.79 -23.58
N LYS A 588 14.53 -6.13 -24.88
CA LYS A 588 15.71 -6.24 -25.75
C LYS A 588 15.86 -5.09 -26.72
N LYS A 589 14.73 -4.54 -27.18
CA LYS A 589 14.65 -3.54 -28.24
C LYS A 589 13.56 -2.52 -27.92
N VAL A 590 13.83 -1.27 -28.27
CA VAL A 590 12.82 -0.21 -28.37
C VAL A 590 12.44 -0.09 -29.85
N HIS A 591 11.16 0.05 -30.13
CA HIS A 591 10.62 0.14 -31.50
C HIS A 591 11.06 1.44 -32.18
N GLU A 592 11.43 1.36 -33.47
CA GLU A 592 11.97 2.50 -34.24
C GLU A 592 10.98 3.66 -34.38
N SER A 593 9.67 3.42 -34.26
CA SER A 593 8.67 4.49 -34.29
C SER A 593 8.69 5.39 -33.05
N ILE A 594 9.53 5.15 -32.04
CA ILE A 594 9.63 6.06 -30.89
C ILE A 594 9.95 7.49 -31.31
N GLY A 595 10.76 7.66 -32.37
CA GLY A 595 11.10 8.97 -32.90
C GLY A 595 9.95 9.76 -33.54
N SER A 596 8.77 9.16 -33.72
CA SER A 596 7.57 9.88 -34.20
C SER A 596 6.81 10.59 -33.07
N LEU A 597 7.15 10.35 -31.81
CA LEU A 597 6.48 10.94 -30.65
C LEU A 597 6.94 12.39 -30.42
N ALA A 598 6.36 13.32 -31.18
CA ALA A 598 6.71 14.74 -31.13
C ALA A 598 6.51 15.40 -29.76
N GLY A 599 5.63 14.84 -28.90
CA GLY A 599 5.31 15.36 -27.57
C GLY A 599 5.97 14.64 -26.40
N LEU A 600 6.85 13.66 -26.63
CA LEU A 600 7.43 12.84 -25.56
C LEU A 600 8.44 13.66 -24.74
N VAL A 601 8.16 13.85 -23.45
CA VAL A 601 8.98 14.62 -22.50
C VAL A 601 9.82 13.72 -21.59
N TYR A 602 9.27 12.58 -21.18
CA TYR A 602 9.88 11.68 -20.20
C TYR A 602 9.96 10.25 -20.73
N LEU A 603 11.14 9.64 -20.67
CA LEU A 603 11.38 8.24 -21.04
C LEU A 603 12.27 7.54 -20.01
N ASN A 604 11.72 6.56 -19.32
CA ASN A 604 12.47 5.70 -18.41
C ASN A 604 12.61 4.28 -18.96
N LEU A 605 13.85 3.86 -19.16
CA LEU A 605 14.28 2.52 -19.57
C LEU A 605 15.28 1.94 -18.56
N GLY A 606 15.35 2.51 -17.35
CA GLY A 606 16.29 2.14 -16.31
C GLY A 606 16.16 0.67 -15.93
N SER A 607 17.27 0.01 -15.65
CA SER A 607 17.37 -1.40 -15.27
C SER A 607 16.80 -2.38 -16.29
N CYS A 608 16.62 -1.97 -17.56
CA CYS A 608 16.40 -2.88 -18.68
C CYS A 608 17.70 -3.59 -19.05
N VAL A 609 18.09 -4.60 -18.25
CA VAL A 609 19.42 -5.22 -18.31
C VAL A 609 19.74 -5.93 -19.63
N LYS A 610 18.72 -6.33 -20.41
CA LYS A 610 18.88 -6.98 -21.73
C LYS A 610 18.75 -6.03 -22.93
N LEU A 611 18.52 -4.75 -22.69
CA LEU A 611 18.43 -3.75 -23.76
C LEU A 611 19.80 -3.57 -24.41
N ALA A 612 19.92 -3.94 -25.69
CA ALA A 612 21.22 -3.99 -26.37
C ALA A 612 21.57 -2.69 -27.10
N SER A 613 20.56 -1.99 -27.63
CA SER A 613 20.71 -0.77 -28.40
C SER A 613 19.44 0.07 -28.34
N LEU A 614 19.60 1.38 -28.47
CA LEU A 614 18.50 2.31 -28.73
C LEU A 614 18.34 2.53 -30.25
N PRO A 615 17.11 2.74 -30.74
CA PRO A 615 16.85 3.09 -32.14
C PRO A 615 17.49 4.44 -32.47
N LYS A 616 17.98 4.62 -33.70
CA LYS A 616 18.61 5.90 -34.11
C LYS A 616 17.61 7.06 -34.10
N THR A 617 16.34 6.75 -34.33
CA THR A 617 15.23 7.71 -34.36
C THR A 617 14.96 8.35 -33.01
N ILE A 618 15.52 7.85 -31.90
CA ILE A 618 15.37 8.48 -30.58
C ILE A 618 15.92 9.92 -30.56
N SER A 619 16.93 10.20 -31.37
CA SER A 619 17.52 11.54 -31.52
C SER A 619 16.60 12.53 -32.24
N SER A 620 15.51 12.06 -32.85
CA SER A 620 14.50 12.91 -33.51
C SER A 620 13.49 13.53 -32.53
N LEU A 621 13.51 13.12 -31.26
CA LEU A 621 12.57 13.57 -30.23
C LEU A 621 12.88 15.00 -29.75
N LYS A 622 12.21 16.00 -30.32
CA LYS A 622 12.50 17.43 -30.04
C LYS A 622 12.08 17.92 -28.66
N THR A 623 11.24 17.17 -27.95
CA THR A 623 10.65 17.58 -26.66
C THR A 623 11.16 16.76 -25.49
N LEU A 624 11.98 15.73 -25.73
CA LEU A 624 12.46 14.83 -24.68
C LEU A 624 13.41 15.58 -23.75
N LYS A 625 13.02 15.68 -22.48
CA LYS A 625 13.76 16.34 -21.41
C LYS A 625 14.46 15.34 -20.49
N TYR A 626 13.80 14.23 -20.16
CA TYR A 626 14.29 13.27 -19.18
C TYR A 626 14.45 11.89 -19.81
N LEU A 627 15.68 11.35 -19.79
CA LEU A 627 15.99 10.02 -20.31
C LEU A 627 16.77 9.19 -19.28
N TYR A 628 16.15 8.12 -18.80
CA TYR A 628 16.78 7.21 -17.83
C TYR A 628 17.17 5.88 -18.48
N LEU A 629 18.47 5.58 -18.46
CA LEU A 629 19.09 4.35 -18.97
C LEU A 629 19.95 3.67 -17.89
N GLY A 630 19.85 4.11 -16.64
CA GLY A 630 20.63 3.60 -15.51
C GLY A 630 20.55 2.08 -15.43
N MET A 631 21.64 1.40 -15.11
CA MET A 631 21.74 -0.06 -14.98
C MET A 631 21.36 -0.88 -16.24
N CYS A 632 21.28 -0.28 -17.44
CA CYS A 632 21.17 -1.03 -18.71
C CYS A 632 22.51 -1.72 -19.08
N ARG A 633 22.79 -2.85 -18.44
CA ARG A 633 24.11 -3.52 -18.50
C ARG A 633 24.51 -4.04 -19.89
N SER A 634 23.54 -4.41 -20.73
CA SER A 634 23.80 -4.91 -22.10
C SER A 634 23.86 -3.80 -23.16
N LEU A 635 23.60 -2.55 -22.77
CA LEU A 635 23.57 -1.43 -23.71
C LEU A 635 25.02 -1.09 -24.10
N VAL A 636 25.34 -1.33 -25.37
CA VAL A 636 26.70 -1.16 -25.92
C VAL A 636 26.82 0.06 -26.83
N LYS A 637 25.69 0.57 -27.34
CA LYS A 637 25.65 1.72 -28.26
C LYS A 637 24.51 2.65 -27.88
N ILE A 638 24.85 3.93 -27.80
CA ILE A 638 23.91 5.05 -27.74
C ILE A 638 24.14 5.90 -29.01
N PRO A 639 23.09 6.33 -29.72
CA PRO A 639 23.23 7.23 -30.88
C PRO A 639 23.99 8.51 -30.52
N GLU A 640 25.00 8.89 -31.29
CA GLU A 640 25.82 10.08 -31.01
C GLU A 640 25.00 11.37 -31.05
N ASP A 641 23.99 11.41 -31.92
CA ASP A 641 23.07 12.55 -32.05
C ASP A 641 22.22 12.75 -30.79
N LEU A 642 22.05 11.73 -29.94
CA LEU A 642 21.37 11.87 -28.64
C LEU A 642 22.06 12.93 -27.77
N PHE A 643 23.39 13.01 -27.83
CA PHE A 643 24.14 13.97 -27.02
C PHE A 643 24.03 15.41 -27.55
N ARG A 644 23.53 15.60 -28.78
CA ARG A 644 23.34 16.92 -29.40
C ARG A 644 21.92 17.45 -29.21
N MET A 645 21.04 16.71 -28.54
CA MET A 645 19.66 17.12 -28.32
C MET A 645 19.59 18.32 -27.36
N GLU A 646 19.16 19.46 -27.88
CA GLU A 646 19.00 20.69 -27.08
C GLU A 646 17.92 20.57 -26.01
N SER A 647 16.91 19.73 -26.23
CA SER A 647 15.78 19.54 -25.30
C SER A 647 16.16 18.76 -24.03
N LEU A 648 17.17 17.91 -24.09
CA LEU A 648 17.47 16.93 -23.02
C LEU A 648 18.06 17.62 -21.80
N GLU A 649 17.32 17.66 -20.69
CA GLU A 649 17.67 18.28 -19.41
C GLU A 649 18.38 17.29 -18.48
N GLU A 650 17.96 16.02 -18.50
CA GLU A 650 18.53 14.96 -17.68
C GLU A 650 18.76 13.66 -18.46
N LEU A 651 19.95 13.08 -18.29
CA LEU A 651 20.34 11.79 -18.86
C LEU A 651 21.04 10.92 -17.81
N ASP A 652 20.38 9.85 -17.36
CA ASP A 652 20.99 8.85 -16.50
C ASP A 652 21.54 7.69 -17.33
N ILE A 653 22.87 7.53 -17.34
CA ILE A 653 23.58 6.37 -17.92
C ILE A 653 24.40 5.61 -16.87
N SER A 654 24.09 5.81 -15.58
CA SER A 654 24.78 5.17 -14.46
C SER A 654 24.75 3.65 -14.62
N GLY A 655 25.84 2.94 -14.30
CA GLY A 655 25.87 1.47 -14.40
C GLY A 655 25.76 0.88 -15.82
N VAL A 656 25.68 1.68 -16.88
CA VAL A 656 25.81 1.21 -18.27
C VAL A 656 27.28 0.89 -18.53
N LYS A 657 27.64 -0.39 -18.66
CA LYS A 657 29.06 -0.82 -18.78
C LYS A 657 29.58 -0.82 -20.21
N GLY A 658 28.70 -1.00 -21.20
CA GLY A 658 29.09 -1.15 -22.61
C GLY A 658 29.52 0.13 -23.32
N LEU A 659 29.32 1.31 -22.72
CA LEU A 659 29.69 2.60 -23.34
C LEU A 659 31.19 2.87 -23.24
N GLN A 660 31.78 3.26 -24.37
CA GLN A 660 33.17 3.67 -24.47
C GLN A 660 33.45 4.93 -23.65
N LEU A 661 34.69 5.09 -23.16
CA LEU A 661 35.12 6.26 -22.37
C LEU A 661 34.84 7.60 -23.07
N GLN A 662 35.03 7.66 -24.39
CA GLN A 662 34.76 8.86 -25.19
C GLN A 662 33.29 9.29 -25.13
N GLN A 663 32.35 8.34 -25.23
CA GLN A 663 30.92 8.64 -25.13
C GLN A 663 30.54 9.17 -23.74
N ARG A 664 31.14 8.61 -22.67
CA ARG A 664 30.94 9.08 -21.30
C ARG A 664 31.45 10.50 -21.10
N GLN A 665 32.60 10.85 -21.70
CA GLN A 665 33.17 12.19 -21.62
C GLN A 665 32.28 13.22 -22.32
N VAL A 666 31.73 12.89 -23.50
CA VAL A 666 30.79 13.76 -24.21
C VAL A 666 29.53 14.02 -23.38
N VAL A 667 28.96 12.98 -22.76
CA VAL A 667 27.80 13.12 -21.85
C VAL A 667 28.14 14.07 -20.70
N LEU A 668 29.26 13.84 -20.01
CA LEU A 668 29.68 14.67 -18.88
C LEU A 668 29.89 16.13 -19.29
N GLN A 669 30.48 16.36 -20.46
CA GLN A 669 30.72 17.73 -20.94
C GLN A 669 29.41 18.45 -21.29
N ASN A 670 28.47 17.77 -21.95
CA ASN A 670 27.18 18.36 -22.31
C ASN A 670 26.33 18.65 -21.07
N MET A 671 26.30 17.75 -20.10
CA MET A 671 25.62 17.97 -18.81
C MET A 671 26.24 19.14 -18.02
N LYS A 672 27.58 19.26 -18.02
CA LYS A 672 28.26 20.43 -17.41
C LYS A 672 27.89 21.74 -18.10
N ASN A 673 27.89 21.76 -19.44
CA ASN A 673 27.52 22.95 -20.20
C ASN A 673 26.07 23.36 -19.91
N LYS A 674 25.15 22.40 -19.80
CA LYS A 674 23.74 22.67 -19.51
C LYS A 674 23.50 23.12 -18.06
N LEU A 675 24.19 22.53 -17.10
CA LEU A 675 24.18 23.01 -15.71
C LEU A 675 24.64 24.47 -15.62
N LYS A 676 25.68 24.84 -16.40
CA LYS A 676 26.16 26.21 -16.48
C LYS A 676 25.11 27.17 -17.06
N GLN A 677 24.42 26.78 -18.14
CA GLN A 677 23.32 27.58 -18.71
C GLN A 677 22.16 27.77 -17.73
N LEU A 678 21.77 26.72 -17.00
CA LEU A 678 20.71 26.81 -15.98
C LEU A 678 21.10 27.74 -14.82
N GLN A 679 22.38 27.72 -14.41
CA GLN A 679 22.91 28.64 -13.40
C GLN A 679 22.92 30.09 -13.91
N GLU A 680 23.29 30.32 -15.16
CA GLU A 680 23.28 31.65 -15.79
C GLU A 680 21.85 32.22 -15.90
N MET A 681 20.87 31.42 -16.33
CA MET A 681 19.45 31.85 -16.36
C MET A 681 18.90 32.15 -14.96
N ARG A 682 19.20 31.31 -13.97
CA ARG A 682 18.77 31.56 -12.57
C ARG A 682 19.38 32.85 -12.02
N ASN A 683 20.63 33.14 -12.37
CA ASN A 683 21.28 34.39 -11.95
C ASN A 683 20.63 35.62 -12.63
N GLN A 684 20.26 35.51 -13.91
CA GLN A 684 19.51 36.56 -14.62
C GLN A 684 18.12 36.79 -14.01
N GLU A 685 17.35 35.74 -13.71
CA GLU A 685 16.04 35.89 -13.03
C GLU A 685 16.17 36.54 -11.64
N LEU A 686 17.26 36.25 -10.92
CA LEU A 686 17.55 36.87 -9.63
C LEU A 686 17.96 38.34 -9.74
N GLU A 687 18.63 38.72 -10.84
CA GLU A 687 18.95 40.11 -11.15
C GLU A 687 17.72 40.89 -11.62
N GLU A 688 16.83 40.30 -12.42
CA GLU A 688 15.57 40.93 -12.85
C GLU A 688 14.56 41.11 -11.71
N ARG A 689 14.64 40.27 -10.67
CA ARG A 689 13.82 40.39 -9.45
C ARG A 689 14.38 41.37 -8.42
N ARG A 690 15.60 41.87 -8.59
CA ARG A 690 16.23 42.89 -7.74
C ARG A 690 16.03 44.27 -8.34
#